data_AF-W0BEK4-F1
#
_entry.id   AF-W0BEK4-F1
#
_cell.length_a   1.000
_cell.length_b   1.000
_cell.length_c   1.000
_cell.angle_alpha   90.00
_cell.angle_beta   90.00
_cell.angle_gamma   90.00
#
_symmetry.space_group_name_H-M   'P 1'
#
loop_
_entity.id
_entity.type
_entity.pdbx_description
1 polymer ?
#
loop_
_entity_poly.entity_id
_entity_poly.type
_entity_poly.pdbx_seq_one_letter_code
_entity_poly.pdbx_strand_id
1 'polypeptide(L)'
;MPLTETGYVLQYTGLRFTEDSFTSTNQYIDPDVSLSPFQAFVERFSNLGALVIRNHLSHGKRAGLLQQIARIDYATNPVERPAEGSDEIGLFFREKMGGRPIHATVTTTQAYEHNAHCTLGQGKVLNTRAQPLIHTNSKGYYGEQGVWDILHAPVWNVGRGMQFELKNQGFKYVTCPAGITSEQRSLLDGMLRTRRPRLEEDNTLHLEDTILTAADISTLNIITDDKKTYTKETNGLAIQVKFSGAESTPAPLGWIIHEATGEILPQDITEDIIRVTAISKGGFYERTKAQQAILQAGRLSNTSGLGLFVQNQAFNAMYAIFDYLQKYEFDPRPLLDNALFVMKKRLTEKFASEPDVIDDLLTGALLNEIVEPLHVSRPRSERAALPIRFTNSSHVCCNNLKAIAYAFDLKDHDGASLFKSYDDAPLVEPTPSMIDRRLNGELATPSFNTGVHVSAVLSAAGLVAEQMILEQLLARALESEAPIEASDLYKLCLNVLENEARAGALVRQLMELARTIGVQGKNPDAPKLALGLQYSYCQELVAALREGLGLDQLARISCLFGFPGKSTQDVVTEMSRDDQEKLQTILKALYKIGNHLQSSRHTSVEAEHSHGLNAGVIPLMEHLSPSLIVELHGAASHRPKASVPAVTPENIHKRLSTQDFVTGCPFLARRQKERRIAIVSPPPVEPSRGIAQLLSSVGSFLWENKTHIAVAAGAVAVEYLI
;
A
#
# COMPACT_ATOMS: atom_id res chain seq x y z
N MET A 1 -23.47 15.80 -11.28
CA MET A 1 -22.78 15.03 -10.23
C MET A 1 -23.19 15.59 -8.88
N PRO A 2 -23.54 14.77 -7.88
CA PRO A 2 -24.13 15.28 -6.64
C PRO A 2 -23.06 15.93 -5.75
N LEU A 3 -23.11 17.26 -5.63
CA LEU A 3 -22.52 17.99 -4.50
C LEU A 3 -23.26 17.53 -3.24
N THR A 4 -22.56 16.88 -2.31
CA THR A 4 -23.09 16.69 -0.95
C THR A 4 -22.70 17.91 -0.11
N GLU A 5 -23.43 18.17 0.97
CA GLU A 5 -23.10 19.24 1.95
C GLU A 5 -21.69 19.12 2.57
N THR A 6 -20.94 18.05 2.26
CA THR A 6 -19.60 17.73 2.82
C THR A 6 -18.46 17.68 1.78
N GLY A 7 -18.71 17.87 0.48
CA GLY A 7 -17.67 17.86 -0.57
C GLY A 7 -17.98 16.99 -1.79
N TYR A 8 -17.06 16.98 -2.77
CA TYR A 8 -17.20 16.21 -4.01
C TYR A 8 -16.84 14.74 -3.80
N VAL A 9 -17.76 13.85 -4.22
CA VAL A 9 -17.57 12.40 -4.16
C VAL A 9 -16.87 11.92 -5.41
N LEU A 10 -15.63 11.45 -5.26
CA LEU A 10 -14.89 10.74 -6.29
C LEU A 10 -15.68 9.48 -6.67
N GLN A 11 -15.80 9.23 -7.96
CA GLN A 11 -16.54 8.10 -8.50
C GLN A 11 -15.87 7.63 -9.79
N TYR A 12 -15.67 6.31 -9.91
CA TYR A 12 -15.28 5.67 -11.16
C TYR A 12 -16.52 5.40 -12.02
N THR A 13 -16.56 5.97 -13.22
CA THR A 13 -17.66 5.90 -14.18
C THR A 13 -17.38 4.99 -15.37
N GLY A 14 -16.19 4.37 -15.45
CA GLY A 14 -15.79 3.50 -16.56
C GLY A 14 -14.75 4.10 -17.51
N LEU A 15 -14.10 5.20 -17.12
CA LEU A 15 -13.14 5.90 -17.97
C LEU A 15 -11.87 5.05 -18.21
N ARG A 16 -11.43 4.96 -19.46
CA ARG A 16 -10.22 4.21 -19.86
C ARG A 16 -9.04 5.14 -20.11
N PHE A 17 -7.84 4.65 -19.86
CA PHE A 17 -6.56 5.33 -20.06
C PHE A 17 -5.63 4.46 -20.92
N THR A 18 -6.12 4.06 -22.09
CA THR A 18 -5.43 3.19 -23.06
C THR A 18 -4.71 4.01 -24.12
N GLU A 19 -3.97 3.37 -25.04
CA GLU A 19 -3.28 4.08 -26.13
C GLU A 19 -4.25 4.94 -26.96
N ASP A 20 -5.41 4.39 -27.31
CA ASP A 20 -6.45 5.10 -28.07
C ASP A 20 -7.11 6.25 -27.28
N SER A 21 -6.81 6.38 -25.99
CA SER A 21 -7.30 7.48 -25.15
C SER A 21 -6.45 8.74 -25.28
N PHE A 22 -5.36 8.72 -26.05
CA PHE A 22 -4.46 9.85 -26.21
C PHE A 22 -4.24 10.21 -27.68
N THR A 23 -4.12 11.51 -27.96
CA THR A 23 -3.70 12.03 -29.26
C THR A 23 -2.21 11.79 -29.51
N SER A 24 -1.75 12.02 -30.74
CA SER A 24 -0.32 11.98 -31.10
C SER A 24 0.53 13.02 -30.34
N THR A 25 -0.09 14.04 -29.77
CA THR A 25 0.54 15.06 -28.91
C THR A 25 0.37 14.76 -27.42
N ASN A 26 0.01 13.53 -27.05
CA ASN A 26 -0.16 13.04 -25.68
C ASN A 26 -1.28 13.72 -24.88
N GLN A 27 -2.23 14.39 -25.54
CA GLN A 27 -3.42 14.95 -24.89
C GLN A 27 -4.49 13.88 -24.74
N TYR A 28 -5.17 13.83 -23.59
CA TYR A 28 -6.24 12.87 -23.36
C TYR A 28 -7.49 13.23 -24.18
N ILE A 29 -8.08 12.23 -24.83
CA ILE A 29 -9.29 12.35 -25.65
C ILE A 29 -10.49 12.02 -24.77
N ASP A 30 -11.30 13.01 -24.43
CA ASP A 30 -12.53 12.78 -23.68
C ASP A 30 -13.53 11.97 -24.51
N PRO A 31 -14.14 10.91 -23.94
CA PRO A 31 -15.22 10.20 -24.60
C PRO A 31 -16.43 11.09 -24.88
N ASP A 32 -16.71 12.03 -23.98
CA ASP A 32 -17.77 13.03 -24.13
C ASP A 32 -17.17 14.39 -24.54
N VAL A 33 -17.23 14.66 -25.85
CA VAL A 33 -16.75 15.91 -26.45
C VAL A 33 -17.59 17.14 -26.08
N SER A 34 -18.74 16.96 -25.41
CA SER A 34 -19.63 18.06 -25.01
C SER A 34 -19.22 18.72 -23.68
N LEU A 35 -18.30 18.10 -22.94
CA LEU A 35 -17.85 18.61 -21.64
C LEU A 35 -17.04 19.90 -21.79
N SER A 36 -17.29 20.86 -20.88
CA SER A 36 -16.39 22.00 -20.75
C SER A 36 -14.99 21.56 -20.26
N PRO A 37 -13.94 22.37 -20.46
CA PRO A 37 -12.60 22.05 -19.96
C PRO A 37 -12.55 21.67 -18.47
N PHE A 38 -13.30 22.41 -17.64
CA PHE A 38 -13.42 22.11 -16.22
C PHE A 38 -14.17 20.80 -15.95
N GLN A 39 -15.29 20.56 -16.65
CA GLN A 39 -16.06 19.31 -16.49
C GLN A 39 -15.24 18.08 -16.90
N ALA A 40 -14.51 18.16 -18.01
CA ALA A 40 -13.59 17.11 -18.46
C ALA A 40 -12.50 16.84 -17.41
N PHE A 41 -11.86 17.90 -16.88
CA PHE A 41 -10.89 17.74 -15.79
C PHE A 41 -11.51 17.06 -14.56
N VAL A 42 -12.70 17.48 -14.13
CA VAL A 42 -13.41 16.93 -12.97
C VAL A 42 -13.73 15.44 -13.17
N GLU A 43 -14.20 15.05 -14.35
CA GLU A 43 -14.49 13.66 -14.67
C GLU A 43 -13.22 12.78 -14.65
N ARG A 44 -12.15 13.23 -15.32
CA ARG A 44 -10.86 12.52 -15.37
C ARG A 44 -10.26 12.36 -13.98
N PHE A 45 -10.20 13.43 -13.20
CA PHE A 45 -9.67 13.41 -11.84
C PHE A 45 -10.53 12.53 -10.93
N SER A 46 -11.85 12.62 -11.03
CA SER A 46 -12.78 11.80 -10.25
C SER A 46 -12.56 10.31 -10.48
N ASN A 47 -12.46 9.90 -11.74
CA ASN A 47 -12.22 8.51 -12.11
C ASN A 47 -10.86 8.01 -11.58
N LEU A 48 -9.78 8.75 -11.85
CA LEU A 48 -8.45 8.36 -11.39
C LEU A 48 -8.36 8.34 -9.86
N GLY A 49 -8.85 9.40 -9.21
CA GLY A 49 -8.85 9.53 -7.76
C GLY A 49 -9.63 8.41 -7.08
N ALA A 50 -10.75 7.98 -7.68
CA ALA A 50 -11.50 6.82 -7.20
C ALA A 50 -10.66 5.53 -7.26
N LEU A 51 -10.07 5.20 -8.41
CA LEU A 51 -9.25 3.99 -8.57
C LEU A 51 -8.10 3.94 -7.53
N VAL A 52 -7.43 5.07 -7.35
CA VAL A 52 -6.23 5.17 -6.52
C VAL A 52 -6.55 5.11 -5.03
N ILE A 53 -7.57 5.85 -4.57
CA ILE A 53 -7.96 5.85 -3.14
C ILE A 53 -8.50 4.49 -2.74
N ARG A 54 -9.38 3.87 -3.55
CA ARG A 54 -9.95 2.56 -3.22
C ARG A 54 -8.88 1.50 -3.15
N ASN A 55 -7.89 1.56 -4.05
CA ASN A 55 -6.76 0.63 -4.00
C ASN A 55 -5.93 0.83 -2.73
N HIS A 56 -5.61 2.08 -2.39
CA HIS A 56 -4.88 2.43 -1.18
C HIS A 56 -5.58 1.93 0.10
N LEU A 57 -6.89 2.15 0.21
CA LEU A 57 -7.69 1.71 1.35
C LEU A 57 -7.82 0.19 1.42
N SER A 58 -7.85 -0.50 0.27
CA SER A 58 -7.86 -1.97 0.21
C SER A 58 -6.55 -2.56 0.74
N HIS A 59 -5.41 -2.01 0.32
CA HIS A 59 -4.10 -2.36 0.89
C HIS A 59 -4.06 -2.12 2.41
N GLY A 60 -4.59 -0.97 2.86
CA GLY A 60 -4.65 -0.63 4.28
C GLY A 60 -5.55 -1.55 5.10
N LYS A 61 -6.71 -1.94 4.57
CA LYS A 61 -7.62 -2.92 5.18
C LYS A 61 -6.93 -4.26 5.35
N ARG A 62 -6.36 -4.82 4.29
CA ARG A 62 -5.65 -6.11 4.33
C ARG A 62 -4.51 -6.09 5.35
N ALA A 63 -3.69 -5.05 5.30
CA ALA A 63 -2.56 -4.89 6.22
C ALA A 63 -3.01 -4.72 7.68
N GLY A 64 -4.02 -3.90 7.93
CA GLY A 64 -4.57 -3.71 9.28
C GLY A 64 -5.17 -4.99 9.86
N LEU A 65 -5.98 -5.72 9.08
CA LEU A 65 -6.61 -6.96 9.52
C LEU A 65 -5.58 -8.04 9.90
N LEU A 66 -4.53 -8.21 9.10
CA LEU A 66 -3.46 -9.18 9.37
C LEU A 66 -2.60 -8.74 10.57
N GLN A 67 -2.26 -7.47 10.69
CA GLN A 67 -1.48 -6.96 11.83
C GLN A 67 -2.21 -7.08 13.17
N GLN A 68 -3.53 -6.85 13.19
CA GLN A 68 -4.34 -6.94 14.41
C GLN A 68 -4.32 -8.33 15.06
N ILE A 69 -4.15 -9.38 14.26
CA ILE A 69 -4.11 -10.78 14.73
C ILE A 69 -2.69 -11.28 14.92
N ALA A 70 -1.69 -10.59 14.35
CA ALA A 70 -0.29 -10.96 14.50
C ALA A 70 0.42 -10.21 15.65
N ARG A 71 -0.10 -9.06 16.08
CA ARG A 71 0.57 -8.17 17.04
C ARG A 71 -0.33 -7.69 18.17
N ILE A 72 0.18 -7.79 19.38
CA ILE A 72 -0.53 -7.33 20.58
C ILE A 72 -0.57 -5.80 20.68
N ASP A 73 0.42 -5.10 20.11
CA ASP A 73 0.60 -3.65 20.20
C ASP A 73 -0.04 -2.87 19.05
N TYR A 74 -0.90 -3.49 18.21
CA TYR A 74 -1.52 -2.80 17.07
C TYR A 74 -2.21 -1.49 17.50
N ALA A 75 -2.87 -1.46 18.66
CA ALA A 75 -3.55 -0.26 19.15
C ALA A 75 -2.61 0.95 19.36
N THR A 76 -1.34 0.70 19.69
CA THR A 76 -0.32 1.74 19.90
C THR A 76 0.59 1.92 18.69
N ASN A 77 0.65 0.92 17.80
CA ASN A 77 1.52 0.89 16.63
C ASN A 77 0.80 0.47 15.34
N PRO A 78 -0.32 1.11 14.97
CA PRO A 78 -1.20 0.60 13.93
C PRO A 78 -0.62 0.83 12.53
N VAL A 79 -1.15 0.12 11.53
CA VAL A 79 -0.64 0.16 10.14
C VAL A 79 -0.71 1.58 9.53
N GLU A 80 -1.63 2.40 10.00
CA GLU A 80 -1.86 3.78 9.61
C GLU A 80 -1.14 4.81 10.48
N ARG A 81 -0.10 4.42 11.24
CA ARG A 81 0.80 5.44 11.83
C ARG A 81 1.62 6.11 10.71
N PRO A 82 1.98 7.40 10.82
CA PRO A 82 2.93 8.04 9.91
C PRO A 82 4.24 7.25 9.84
N ALA A 83 4.79 7.11 8.64
CA ALA A 83 6.06 6.44 8.39
C ALA A 83 7.07 7.46 7.85
N GLU A 84 8.35 7.21 8.08
CA GLU A 84 9.48 8.01 7.62
C GLU A 84 9.77 7.76 6.12
N GLY A 85 9.30 6.64 5.56
CA GLY A 85 9.47 6.27 4.15
C GLY A 85 10.80 5.55 3.88
N SER A 86 11.23 5.48 2.61
CA SER A 86 12.43 4.72 2.18
C SER A 86 12.35 3.20 2.51
N ASP A 87 13.50 2.56 2.78
CA ASP A 87 13.65 1.14 3.06
C ASP A 87 13.41 0.80 4.55
N GLU A 88 12.23 1.09 5.08
CA GLU A 88 11.91 0.78 6.47
C GLU A 88 11.72 -0.74 6.70
N ILE A 89 12.81 -1.47 6.92
CA ILE A 89 12.79 -2.93 7.08
C ILE A 89 12.09 -3.37 8.38
N GLY A 90 11.96 -2.48 9.38
CA GLY A 90 11.43 -2.76 10.72
C GLY A 90 9.90 -2.66 10.86
N LEU A 91 9.17 -2.68 9.76
CA LEU A 91 7.74 -2.37 9.78
C LEU A 91 6.85 -3.59 9.91
N PHE A 92 7.27 -4.67 9.25
CA PHE A 92 6.75 -6.01 9.46
C PHE A 92 7.53 -6.77 10.55
N PHE A 93 8.51 -6.11 11.20
CA PHE A 93 9.48 -6.75 12.10
C PHE A 93 9.89 -5.93 13.32
N ARG A 94 9.99 -6.65 14.45
CA ARG A 94 10.56 -6.28 15.77
C ARG A 94 9.60 -5.64 16.76
N GLU A 95 8.95 -6.50 17.53
CA GLU A 95 9.03 -6.33 18.97
C GLU A 95 10.49 -6.51 19.41
N LYS A 96 11.20 -5.41 19.72
CA LYS A 96 12.33 -5.50 20.66
C LYS A 96 11.74 -5.65 22.06
N MET A 97 11.24 -6.84 22.39
CA MET A 97 10.88 -7.18 23.76
C MET A 97 12.18 -7.30 24.56
N GLY A 98 12.44 -6.31 25.41
CA GLY A 98 13.70 -6.12 26.14
C GLY A 98 14.20 -7.39 26.85
N GLY A 99 15.09 -8.13 26.20
CA GLY A 99 15.88 -9.22 26.80
C GLY A 99 15.14 -10.52 27.13
N ARG A 100 13.84 -10.68 26.82
CA ARG A 100 13.12 -11.93 27.09
C ARG A 100 13.20 -12.89 25.89
N PRO A 101 13.36 -14.21 26.11
CA PRO A 101 13.37 -15.19 25.03
C PRO A 101 12.01 -15.19 24.31
N ILE A 102 12.06 -15.04 22.98
CA ILE A 102 10.87 -15.06 22.12
C ILE A 102 10.41 -16.52 22.00
N HIS A 103 9.15 -16.80 22.32
CA HIS A 103 8.55 -18.13 22.12
C HIS A 103 8.37 -18.46 20.63
N ALA A 104 8.50 -19.73 20.27
CA ALA A 104 8.48 -20.21 18.88
C ALA A 104 7.15 -19.96 18.15
N THR A 105 6.02 -19.91 18.85
CA THR A 105 4.69 -19.67 18.30
C THR A 105 4.48 -18.21 17.89
N VAL A 106 4.88 -17.24 18.71
CA VAL A 106 4.89 -15.80 18.37
C VAL A 106 5.77 -15.54 17.15
N THR A 107 6.93 -16.21 17.13
CA THR A 107 7.88 -16.19 16.01
C THR A 107 7.24 -16.72 14.71
N THR A 108 6.33 -17.69 14.81
CA THR A 108 5.62 -18.27 13.67
C THR A 108 4.53 -17.33 13.14
N THR A 109 3.72 -16.76 14.02
CA THR A 109 2.65 -15.81 13.64
C THR A 109 3.22 -14.58 12.94
N GLN A 110 4.34 -14.03 13.44
CA GLN A 110 5.06 -12.93 12.79
C GLN A 110 5.63 -13.32 11.42
N ALA A 111 6.10 -14.56 11.25
CA ALA A 111 6.57 -15.06 9.95
C ALA A 111 5.41 -15.17 8.95
N TYR A 112 4.23 -15.60 9.37
CA TYR A 112 3.05 -15.60 8.49
C TYR A 112 2.62 -14.18 8.11
N GLU A 113 2.60 -13.24 9.06
CA GLU A 113 2.28 -11.83 8.78
C GLU A 113 3.22 -11.28 7.72
N HIS A 114 4.52 -11.55 7.88
CA HIS A 114 5.53 -11.12 6.93
C HIS A 114 5.28 -11.69 5.53
N ASN A 115 5.16 -13.01 5.41
CA ASN A 115 4.96 -13.68 4.12
C ASN A 115 3.68 -13.18 3.44
N ALA A 116 2.59 -12.99 4.19
CA ALA A 116 1.33 -12.45 3.68
C ALA A 116 1.44 -11.00 3.17
N HIS A 117 2.46 -10.25 3.61
CA HIS A 117 2.73 -8.88 3.16
C HIS A 117 3.83 -8.77 2.11
N CYS A 118 4.47 -9.87 1.70
CA CYS A 118 5.54 -9.81 0.71
C CYS A 118 5.07 -9.25 -0.64
N THR A 119 3.84 -9.54 -1.06
CA THR A 119 3.25 -9.02 -2.33
C THR A 119 2.87 -7.55 -2.25
N LEU A 120 2.64 -7.01 -1.05
CA LEU A 120 2.38 -5.58 -0.85
C LEU A 120 3.60 -4.74 -1.18
N GLY A 121 4.80 -5.21 -0.81
CA GLY A 121 6.05 -4.44 -0.76
C GLY A 121 6.45 -4.10 0.68
N GLN A 122 7.77 -4.02 0.96
CA GLN A 122 8.31 -3.93 2.33
C GLN A 122 8.32 -2.50 2.93
N GLY A 123 7.65 -1.53 2.31
CA GLY A 123 7.47 -0.19 2.90
C GLY A 123 6.07 -0.05 3.51
N LYS A 124 5.97 0.17 4.82
CA LYS A 124 4.77 0.71 5.49
C LYS A 124 4.79 2.16 5.12
N VAL A 125 4.16 2.44 4.01
CA VAL A 125 4.05 3.79 3.52
C VAL A 125 2.57 3.93 3.23
N LEU A 126 1.67 3.51 4.12
CA LEU A 126 0.24 3.74 3.86
C LEU A 126 -0.08 5.24 3.99
N ASN A 127 0.49 5.92 4.99
CA ASN A 127 0.21 7.35 5.16
C ASN A 127 1.04 8.26 4.24
N THR A 128 2.34 8.03 4.09
CA THR A 128 3.18 8.82 3.17
C THR A 128 2.82 8.57 1.70
N ARG A 129 2.20 7.43 1.37
CA ARG A 129 1.56 7.19 0.07
C ARG A 129 0.20 7.87 -0.05
N ALA A 130 -0.42 8.38 1.00
CA ALA A 130 -1.51 9.33 0.76
C ALA A 130 -1.01 10.66 0.15
N GLN A 131 0.30 10.79 -0.12
CA GLN A 131 0.98 11.98 -0.60
C GLN A 131 2.06 11.67 -1.64
N PRO A 132 2.61 12.68 -2.34
CA PRO A 132 3.76 12.46 -3.18
C PRO A 132 4.94 11.94 -2.35
N LEU A 133 5.56 10.85 -2.80
CA LEU A 133 6.73 10.27 -2.13
C LEU A 133 7.91 11.25 -2.18
N ILE A 134 8.39 11.67 -1.01
CA ILE A 134 9.69 12.35 -0.85
C ILE A 134 10.81 11.32 -0.75
N HIS A 135 10.55 10.26 -0.01
CA HIS A 135 11.51 9.22 0.33
C HIS A 135 11.21 7.95 -0.46
N THR A 136 11.83 7.82 -1.62
CA THR A 136 11.71 6.63 -2.48
C THR A 136 12.45 5.45 -1.87
N ASN A 137 11.88 4.25 -1.98
CA ASN A 137 12.56 3.02 -1.59
C ASN A 137 13.76 2.77 -2.54
N SER A 138 14.95 2.62 -1.96
CA SER A 138 16.19 2.48 -2.71
C SER A 138 16.59 1.02 -2.96
N LYS A 139 15.91 0.06 -2.32
CA LYS A 139 16.22 -1.37 -2.43
C LYS A 139 15.35 -2.15 -3.42
N GLY A 140 14.53 -1.47 -4.23
CA GLY A 140 13.77 -2.13 -5.29
C GLY A 140 12.62 -3.00 -4.79
N TYR A 141 12.16 -2.84 -3.55
CA TYR A 141 11.12 -3.65 -2.92
C TYR A 141 9.69 -3.23 -3.32
N TYR A 142 9.37 -3.32 -4.60
CA TYR A 142 8.11 -2.80 -5.14
C TYR A 142 7.20 -3.92 -5.63
N GLY A 143 6.36 -4.46 -4.73
CA GLY A 143 5.22 -5.32 -5.09
C GLY A 143 4.04 -4.50 -5.62
N GLU A 144 2.81 -4.78 -5.18
CA GLU A 144 1.58 -4.01 -5.49
C GLU A 144 1.75 -2.49 -5.31
N GLN A 145 2.58 -2.12 -4.35
CA GLN A 145 3.00 -0.75 -4.07
C GLN A 145 3.65 -0.02 -5.25
N GLY A 146 4.47 -0.70 -6.07
CA GLY A 146 5.12 -0.08 -7.22
C GLY A 146 4.11 0.37 -8.29
N VAL A 147 3.06 -0.42 -8.49
CA VAL A 147 1.95 -0.09 -9.39
C VAL A 147 1.18 1.09 -8.84
N TRP A 148 0.83 1.03 -7.55
CA TRP A 148 0.11 2.10 -6.89
C TRP A 148 0.87 3.45 -6.98
N ASP A 149 2.20 3.46 -6.86
CA ASP A 149 3.03 4.68 -6.97
C ASP A 149 2.90 5.34 -8.34
N ILE A 150 2.82 4.52 -9.40
CA ILE A 150 2.63 4.98 -10.77
C ILE A 150 1.22 5.56 -10.92
N LEU A 151 0.20 4.83 -10.48
CA LEU A 151 -1.22 5.22 -10.60
C LEU A 151 -1.56 6.49 -9.82
N HIS A 152 -0.93 6.69 -8.66
CA HIS A 152 -1.20 7.81 -7.78
C HIS A 152 -0.49 9.11 -8.18
N ALA A 153 0.62 9.02 -8.92
CA ALA A 153 1.43 10.19 -9.28
C ALA A 153 0.63 11.33 -9.94
N PRO A 154 -0.32 11.09 -10.89
CA PRO A 154 -1.03 12.18 -11.54
C PRO A 154 -1.92 13.00 -10.60
N VAL A 155 -2.49 12.37 -9.56
CA VAL A 155 -3.35 13.04 -8.56
C VAL A 155 -2.62 14.21 -7.90
N TRP A 156 -1.33 14.05 -7.61
CA TRP A 156 -0.51 15.10 -7.00
C TRP A 156 0.18 16.01 -8.00
N ASN A 157 0.44 15.54 -9.21
CA ASN A 157 1.02 16.35 -10.27
C ASN A 157 0.12 17.54 -10.62
N VAL A 158 -1.20 17.44 -10.45
CA VAL A 158 -2.11 18.59 -10.61
C VAL A 158 -1.70 19.74 -9.70
N GLY A 159 -1.52 19.49 -8.39
CA GLY A 159 -1.11 20.56 -7.47
C GLY A 159 0.35 20.99 -7.63
N ARG A 160 1.25 20.11 -8.11
CA ARG A 160 2.65 20.48 -8.45
C ARG A 160 2.71 21.37 -9.70
N GLY A 161 1.88 21.07 -10.70
CA GLY A 161 1.80 21.79 -11.96
C GLY A 161 0.99 23.08 -11.88
N MET A 162 0.15 23.24 -10.85
CA MET A 162 -0.76 24.37 -10.68
C MET A 162 -0.07 25.73 -10.83
N GLN A 163 1.09 25.94 -10.20
CA GLN A 163 1.81 27.21 -10.30
C GLN A 163 2.30 27.49 -11.73
N PHE A 164 2.77 26.46 -12.43
CA PHE A 164 3.23 26.58 -13.81
C PHE A 164 2.07 26.87 -14.76
N GLU A 165 0.92 26.21 -14.55
CA GLU A 165 -0.25 26.40 -15.39
C GLU A 165 -0.91 27.76 -15.18
N LEU A 166 -0.97 28.25 -13.92
CA LEU A 166 -1.38 29.61 -13.62
C LEU A 166 -0.49 30.64 -14.35
N LYS A 167 0.83 30.46 -14.34
CA LYS A 167 1.75 31.33 -15.09
C LYS A 167 1.43 31.35 -16.58
N ASN A 168 1.30 30.17 -17.20
CA ASN A 168 1.07 30.07 -18.65
C ASN A 168 -0.25 30.69 -19.09
N GLN A 169 -1.23 30.74 -18.18
CA GLN A 169 -2.56 31.30 -18.42
C GLN A 169 -2.71 32.72 -17.85
N GLY A 170 -1.61 33.47 -17.72
CA GLY A 170 -1.65 34.91 -17.47
C GLY A 170 -1.85 35.31 -16.01
N PHE A 171 -1.47 34.47 -15.04
CA PHE A 171 -1.51 34.82 -13.61
C PHE A 171 -0.10 35.11 -13.06
N LYS A 172 0.00 36.18 -12.25
CA LYS A 172 1.22 36.55 -11.51
C LYS A 172 0.97 36.65 -10.01
N TYR A 173 2.03 36.49 -9.23
CA TYR A 173 1.99 36.67 -7.78
C TYR A 173 2.41 38.10 -7.42
N VAL A 174 1.57 38.84 -6.70
CA VAL A 174 1.88 40.18 -6.18
C VAL A 174 2.41 40.04 -4.76
N THR A 175 3.62 40.54 -4.51
CA THR A 175 4.28 40.40 -3.21
C THR A 175 3.61 41.25 -2.14
N CYS A 176 3.54 40.72 -0.92
CA CYS A 176 3.22 41.49 0.27
C CYS A 176 4.51 42.09 0.84
N PRO A 177 4.51 43.37 1.29
CA PRO A 177 5.66 43.93 1.99
C PRO A 177 6.00 43.14 3.27
N ALA A 178 7.29 42.93 3.53
CA ALA A 178 7.74 42.28 4.76
C ALA A 178 7.47 43.16 5.99
N GLY A 179 7.10 42.56 7.13
CA GLY A 179 6.89 43.27 8.40
C GLY A 179 5.61 44.11 8.49
N ILE A 180 4.75 44.07 7.46
CA ILE A 180 3.45 44.75 7.46
C ILE A 180 2.50 44.20 8.54
N THR A 181 1.65 45.05 9.11
CA THR A 181 0.60 44.61 10.06
C THR A 181 -0.63 44.07 9.34
N SER A 182 -1.48 43.32 10.04
CA SER A 182 -2.75 42.79 9.48
C SER A 182 -3.71 43.90 9.04
N GLU A 183 -3.71 45.04 9.72
CA GLU A 183 -4.51 46.23 9.35
C GLU A 183 -4.01 46.83 8.03
N GLN A 184 -2.70 47.04 7.91
CA GLN A 184 -2.08 47.57 6.70
C GLN A 184 -2.27 46.62 5.50
N ARG A 185 -2.14 45.30 5.71
CA ARG A 185 -2.42 44.30 4.67
C ARG A 185 -3.88 44.34 4.23
N SER A 186 -4.82 44.48 5.16
CA SER A 186 -6.26 44.60 4.85
C SER A 186 -6.56 45.86 4.04
N LEU A 187 -5.89 46.98 4.34
CA LEU A 187 -6.00 48.22 3.56
C LEU A 187 -5.53 48.00 2.12
N LEU A 188 -4.35 47.37 1.93
CA LEU A 188 -3.82 47.05 0.60
C LEU A 188 -4.74 46.11 -0.18
N ASP A 189 -5.30 45.07 0.45
CA ASP A 189 -6.28 44.18 -0.19
C ASP A 189 -7.51 44.95 -0.67
N GLY A 190 -8.03 45.87 0.14
CA GLY A 190 -9.14 46.75 -0.24
C GLY A 190 -8.81 47.65 -1.43
N MET A 191 -7.62 48.25 -1.47
CA MET A 191 -7.16 49.09 -2.58
C MET A 191 -7.00 48.28 -3.87
N LEU A 192 -6.36 47.11 -3.79
CA LEU A 192 -6.17 46.18 -4.90
C LEU A 192 -7.50 45.76 -5.54
N ARG A 193 -8.50 45.43 -4.72
CA ARG A 193 -9.82 44.99 -5.20
C ARG A 193 -10.67 46.11 -5.80
N THR A 194 -10.61 47.31 -5.21
CA THR A 194 -11.44 48.45 -5.63
C THR A 194 -10.89 49.14 -6.87
N ARG A 195 -9.57 49.30 -6.96
CA ARG A 195 -8.93 50.06 -8.04
C ARG A 195 -8.58 49.25 -9.27
N ARG A 196 -8.44 47.93 -9.14
CA ARG A 196 -8.02 47.02 -10.23
C ARG A 196 -6.78 47.54 -10.98
N PRO A 197 -5.69 47.83 -10.25
CA PRO A 197 -4.49 48.40 -10.85
C PRO A 197 -3.92 47.47 -11.92
N ARG A 198 -3.42 48.05 -13.02
CA ARG A 198 -2.73 47.30 -14.08
C ARG A 198 -1.26 47.17 -13.74
N LEU A 199 -0.68 46.02 -14.09
CA LEU A 199 0.76 45.81 -14.03
C LEU A 199 1.48 46.73 -15.03
N GLU A 200 2.51 47.41 -14.56
CA GLU A 200 3.41 48.18 -15.40
C GLU A 200 4.44 47.28 -16.10
N GLU A 201 5.16 47.82 -17.10
CA GLU A 201 6.14 47.06 -17.91
C GLU A 201 7.27 46.45 -17.06
N ASP A 202 7.58 47.07 -15.92
CA ASP A 202 8.60 46.62 -14.97
C ASP A 202 8.07 45.59 -13.94
N ASN A 203 6.83 45.12 -14.11
CA ASN A 203 6.09 44.24 -13.19
C ASN A 203 5.78 44.87 -11.83
N THR A 204 5.65 46.18 -11.74
CA THR A 204 5.18 46.85 -10.52
C THR A 204 3.69 47.20 -10.58
N LEU A 205 3.14 47.41 -9.39
CA LEU A 205 1.77 47.87 -9.15
C LEU A 205 1.84 49.09 -8.24
N HIS A 206 1.48 50.25 -8.78
CA HIS A 206 1.48 51.50 -8.04
C HIS A 206 0.13 51.72 -7.34
N LEU A 207 0.17 51.76 -6.01
CA LEU A 207 -0.96 51.98 -5.12
C LEU A 207 -0.67 53.17 -4.22
N GLU A 208 -1.00 54.37 -4.69
CA GLU A 208 -0.69 55.62 -3.98
C GLU A 208 0.80 55.70 -3.63
N ASP A 209 1.15 55.70 -2.34
CA ASP A 209 2.51 55.77 -1.84
C ASP A 209 3.19 54.39 -1.71
N THR A 210 2.52 53.31 -2.12
CA THR A 210 3.03 51.94 -2.05
C THR A 210 3.27 51.38 -3.44
N ILE A 211 4.47 50.86 -3.67
CA ILE A 211 4.82 50.11 -4.88
C ILE A 211 4.91 48.64 -4.51
N LEU A 212 4.07 47.82 -5.12
CA LEU A 212 4.14 46.37 -5.00
C LEU A 212 4.83 45.78 -6.23
N THR A 213 5.52 44.66 -6.05
CA THR A 213 6.19 43.98 -7.16
C THR A 213 5.47 42.68 -7.46
N ALA A 214 5.24 42.39 -8.74
CA ALA A 214 4.79 41.10 -9.18
C ALA A 214 5.98 40.19 -9.51
N ALA A 215 5.84 38.93 -9.13
CA ALA A 215 6.80 37.87 -9.34
C ALA A 215 6.14 36.72 -10.13
N ASP A 216 7.00 35.89 -10.70
CA ASP A 216 6.59 34.65 -11.35
C ASP A 216 6.05 33.66 -10.30
N ILE A 217 4.76 33.33 -10.43
CA ILE A 217 4.06 32.40 -9.54
C ILE A 217 4.66 30.98 -9.57
N SER A 218 5.37 30.60 -10.64
CA SER A 218 6.03 29.29 -10.75
C SER A 218 7.27 29.13 -9.85
N THR A 219 7.78 30.22 -9.28
CA THR A 219 9.03 30.24 -8.50
C THR A 219 8.84 30.51 -7.01
N LEU A 220 7.60 30.51 -6.51
CA LEU A 220 7.33 30.82 -5.11
C LEU A 220 7.85 29.72 -4.18
N ASN A 221 8.60 30.15 -3.16
CA ASN A 221 8.95 29.31 -2.03
C ASN A 221 7.94 29.54 -0.89
N ILE A 222 7.25 28.48 -0.48
CA ILE A 222 6.12 28.53 0.46
C ILE A 222 6.60 28.07 1.84
N ILE A 223 6.42 28.93 2.84
CA ILE A 223 6.84 28.70 4.22
C ILE A 223 5.60 28.62 5.11
N THR A 224 5.48 27.52 5.85
CA THR A 224 4.48 27.33 6.91
C THR A 224 5.03 27.87 8.22
N ASP A 225 4.70 29.10 8.56
CA ASP A 225 5.30 29.86 9.66
C ASP A 225 4.53 29.64 10.98
N ASP A 226 4.66 28.45 11.56
CA ASP A 226 4.02 28.08 12.82
C ASP A 226 4.52 28.91 14.01
N LYS A 227 5.71 29.51 13.92
CA LYS A 227 6.31 30.36 14.95
C LYS A 227 6.00 31.86 14.79
N LYS A 228 5.28 32.26 13.74
CA LYS A 228 4.94 33.66 13.44
C LYS A 228 6.16 34.58 13.34
N THR A 229 7.24 34.08 12.73
CA THR A 229 8.49 34.82 12.53
C THR A 229 8.37 35.84 11.38
N TYR A 230 7.60 35.49 10.35
CA TYR A 230 7.49 36.21 9.08
C TYR A 230 6.08 36.76 8.84
N THR A 231 5.05 36.13 9.42
CA THR A 231 3.66 36.58 9.28
C THR A 231 2.91 36.55 10.61
N LYS A 232 2.03 37.53 10.82
CA LYS A 232 1.07 37.56 11.93
C LYS A 232 -0.33 37.14 11.50
N GLU A 233 -0.55 36.90 10.21
CA GLU A 233 -1.83 36.48 9.65
C GLU A 233 -2.27 35.14 10.23
N THR A 234 -3.58 34.94 10.33
CA THR A 234 -4.18 33.71 10.88
C THR A 234 -3.92 32.50 10.01
N ASN A 235 -3.70 32.69 8.70
CA ASN A 235 -3.39 31.61 7.77
C ASN A 235 -1.98 31.02 7.98
N GLY A 236 -1.07 31.69 8.68
CA GLY A 236 0.29 31.19 8.96
C GLY A 236 1.16 30.93 7.72
N LEU A 237 0.81 31.52 6.57
CA LEU A 237 1.53 31.35 5.31
C LEU A 237 2.44 32.54 5.03
N ALA A 238 3.72 32.25 4.76
CA ALA A 238 4.69 33.22 4.27
C ALA A 238 5.26 32.76 2.92
N ILE A 239 5.54 33.72 2.05
CA ILE A 239 6.07 33.48 0.71
C ILE A 239 7.41 34.18 0.57
N GLN A 240 8.36 33.45 0.03
CA GLN A 240 9.65 33.97 -0.39
C GLN A 240 9.73 33.90 -1.91
N VAL A 241 10.21 34.98 -2.53
CA VAL A 241 10.31 35.11 -3.98
C VAL A 241 11.77 35.33 -4.37
N LYS A 242 12.13 34.88 -5.58
CA LYS A 242 13.47 35.05 -6.13
C LYS A 242 13.41 36.10 -7.24
N PHE A 243 14.04 37.24 -7.02
CA PHE A 243 14.18 38.30 -8.03
C PHE A 243 15.62 38.32 -8.55
N SER A 244 15.81 38.17 -9.87
CA SER A 244 17.11 38.36 -10.54
C SER A 244 18.30 37.66 -9.88
N GLY A 245 18.09 36.47 -9.29
CA GLY A 245 19.14 35.67 -8.65
C GLY A 245 19.34 35.91 -7.15
N ALA A 246 18.72 36.93 -6.56
CA ALA A 246 18.72 37.18 -5.12
C ALA A 246 17.40 36.73 -4.47
N GLU A 247 17.49 36.04 -3.34
CA GLU A 247 16.31 35.66 -2.55
C GLU A 247 15.83 36.86 -1.73
N SER A 248 14.53 37.16 -1.81
CA SER A 248 13.92 38.14 -0.91
C SER A 248 13.84 37.60 0.51
N THR A 249 13.64 38.49 1.49
CA THR A 249 13.17 38.08 2.81
C THR A 249 11.77 37.46 2.68
N PRO A 250 11.45 36.36 3.38
CA PRO A 250 10.08 35.86 3.47
C PRO A 250 9.12 36.94 4.00
N ALA A 251 7.94 37.04 3.39
CA ALA A 251 6.90 38.00 3.76
C ALA A 251 5.54 37.29 3.89
N PRO A 252 4.53 37.93 4.51
CA PRO A 252 3.17 37.38 4.54
C PRO A 252 2.64 37.02 3.15
N LEU A 253 1.69 36.10 3.07
CA LEU A 253 1.02 35.77 1.81
C LEU A 253 0.42 37.02 1.14
N GLY A 254 0.84 37.27 -0.10
CA GLY A 254 0.37 38.34 -0.96
C GLY A 254 -0.89 37.96 -1.75
N TRP A 255 -0.92 38.32 -3.03
CA TRP A 255 -2.09 38.18 -3.90
C TRP A 255 -1.73 37.52 -5.22
N ILE A 256 -2.73 37.02 -5.94
CA ILE A 256 -2.58 36.57 -7.33
C ILE A 256 -3.41 37.50 -8.21
N ILE A 257 -2.79 38.03 -9.26
CA ILE A 257 -3.41 38.92 -10.25
C ILE A 257 -3.52 38.22 -11.60
N HIS A 258 -4.63 38.41 -12.30
CA HIS A 258 -4.77 38.04 -13.70
C HIS A 258 -4.34 39.23 -14.58
N GLU A 259 -3.28 39.05 -15.36
CA GLU A 259 -2.61 40.13 -16.10
C GLU A 259 -3.56 40.86 -17.06
N ALA A 260 -4.37 40.11 -17.81
CA ALA A 260 -5.21 40.70 -18.85
C ALA A 260 -6.35 41.55 -18.28
N THR A 261 -6.88 41.20 -17.09
CA THR A 261 -8.01 41.91 -16.48
C THR A 261 -7.61 42.85 -15.35
N GLY A 262 -6.40 42.70 -14.79
CA GLY A 262 -5.96 43.41 -13.58
C GLY A 262 -6.74 43.02 -12.31
N GLU A 263 -7.56 41.95 -12.38
CA GLU A 263 -8.33 41.49 -11.24
C GLU A 263 -7.49 40.63 -10.30
N ILE A 264 -7.71 40.83 -9.00
CA ILE A 264 -7.04 40.10 -7.93
C ILE A 264 -7.94 38.95 -7.48
N LEU A 265 -7.35 37.75 -7.36
CA LEU A 265 -8.06 36.59 -6.85
C LEU A 265 -8.54 36.83 -5.39
N PRO A 266 -9.67 36.24 -4.99
CA PRO A 266 -10.07 36.16 -3.60
C PRO A 266 -8.96 35.55 -2.75
N GLN A 267 -8.82 36.02 -1.52
CA GLN A 267 -7.78 35.55 -0.63
C GLN A 267 -7.95 34.07 -0.27
N ASP A 268 -9.18 33.59 -0.11
CA ASP A 268 -9.46 32.17 0.13
C ASP A 268 -9.00 31.28 -1.05
N ILE A 269 -9.24 31.71 -2.30
CA ILE A 269 -8.75 31.00 -3.49
C ILE A 269 -7.21 31.05 -3.56
N THR A 270 -6.61 32.20 -3.25
CA THR A 270 -5.16 32.36 -3.21
C THR A 270 -4.52 31.43 -2.17
N GLU A 271 -5.08 31.39 -0.96
CA GLU A 271 -4.61 30.51 0.10
C GLU A 271 -4.76 29.03 -0.29
N ASP A 272 -5.90 28.64 -0.88
CA ASP A 272 -6.14 27.25 -1.30
C ASP A 272 -5.14 26.83 -2.40
N ILE A 273 -4.84 27.70 -3.38
CA ILE A 273 -3.79 27.45 -4.39
C ILE A 273 -2.44 27.18 -3.71
N ILE A 274 -2.03 28.05 -2.78
CA ILE A 274 -0.75 27.93 -2.08
C ILE A 274 -0.70 26.66 -1.23
N ARG A 275 -1.78 26.32 -0.50
CA ARG A 275 -1.85 25.11 0.33
C ARG A 275 -1.83 23.85 -0.52
N VAL A 276 -2.62 23.77 -1.59
CA VAL A 276 -2.61 22.64 -2.53
C VAL A 276 -1.21 22.45 -3.11
N THR A 277 -0.57 23.51 -3.60
CA THR A 277 0.81 23.44 -4.08
C THR A 277 1.78 22.94 -3.01
N ALA A 278 1.69 23.46 -1.78
CA ALA A 278 2.59 23.07 -0.70
C ALA A 278 2.42 21.60 -0.29
N ILE A 279 1.19 21.10 -0.17
CA ILE A 279 0.92 19.69 0.14
C ILE A 279 1.39 18.78 -1.00
N SER A 280 1.18 19.19 -2.26
CA SER A 280 1.61 18.43 -3.43
C SER A 280 3.14 18.36 -3.61
N LYS A 281 3.92 19.13 -2.87
CA LYS A 281 5.38 18.95 -2.80
C LYS A 281 5.79 17.77 -1.90
N GLY A 282 4.90 17.28 -1.04
CA GLY A 282 5.12 16.15 -0.13
C GLY A 282 5.58 16.58 1.27
N GLY A 283 5.92 15.60 2.11
CA GLY A 283 6.57 15.84 3.41
C GLY A 283 5.65 16.41 4.49
N PHE A 284 4.34 16.38 4.27
CA PHE A 284 3.37 16.89 5.24
C PHE A 284 3.49 16.19 6.60
N TYR A 285 3.68 14.86 6.59
CA TYR A 285 3.77 14.07 7.82
C TYR A 285 5.10 14.25 8.57
N GLU A 286 6.11 14.85 7.92
CA GLU A 286 7.38 15.26 8.55
C GLU A 286 7.28 16.63 9.23
N ARG A 287 6.23 17.41 8.91
CA ARG A 287 5.99 18.74 9.49
C ARG A 287 5.41 18.66 10.91
N THR A 288 5.56 19.74 11.68
CA THR A 288 4.94 19.86 13.01
C THR A 288 3.41 19.84 12.91
N LYS A 289 2.70 19.41 13.98
CA LYS A 289 1.22 19.44 13.99
C LYS A 289 0.65 20.83 13.70
N ALA A 290 1.35 21.90 14.11
CA ALA A 290 0.94 23.28 13.84
C ALA A 290 1.09 23.63 12.35
N GLN A 291 2.19 23.23 11.70
CA GLN A 291 2.39 23.39 10.27
C GLN A 291 1.39 22.55 9.45
N GLN A 292 1.08 21.35 9.90
CA GLN A 292 0.04 20.51 9.30
C GLN A 292 -1.34 21.19 9.37
N ALA A 293 -1.69 21.78 10.52
CA ALA A 293 -2.94 22.52 10.69
C ALA A 293 -3.04 23.74 9.77
N ILE A 294 -1.93 24.46 9.54
CA ILE A 294 -1.87 25.57 8.57
C ILE A 294 -2.21 25.09 7.15
N LEU A 295 -1.66 23.94 6.74
CA LEU A 295 -1.86 23.37 5.41
C LEU A 295 -3.25 22.74 5.24
N GLN A 296 -3.85 22.20 6.31
CA GLN A 296 -5.20 21.61 6.30
C GLN A 296 -6.32 22.60 6.66
N ALA A 297 -6.06 23.91 6.61
CA ALA A 297 -7.08 24.91 6.85
C ALA A 297 -7.98 25.15 5.62
N GLY A 298 -9.10 25.85 5.82
CA GLY A 298 -10.01 26.21 4.73
C GLY A 298 -10.72 25.00 4.11
N ARG A 299 -10.75 24.92 2.77
CA ARG A 299 -11.40 23.83 2.02
C ARG A 299 -10.64 22.51 2.09
N LEU A 300 -9.43 22.51 2.65
CA LEU A 300 -8.63 21.33 2.93
C LEU A 300 -8.91 20.72 4.32
N SER A 301 -9.82 21.33 5.11
CA SER A 301 -10.14 20.84 6.44
C SER A 301 -10.90 19.50 6.41
N ASN A 302 -10.52 18.60 7.32
CA ASN A 302 -11.22 17.33 7.49
C ASN A 302 -12.41 17.49 8.45
N THR A 303 -13.58 17.83 7.93
CA THR A 303 -14.75 18.15 8.76
C THR A 303 -15.52 16.93 9.27
N SER A 304 -15.38 15.74 8.67
CA SER A 304 -16.24 14.59 8.97
C SER A 304 -15.51 13.26 9.22
N GLY A 305 -14.19 13.18 9.00
CA GLY A 305 -13.45 11.91 9.05
C GLY A 305 -13.78 10.93 7.92
N LEU A 306 -14.99 11.02 7.35
CA LEU A 306 -15.52 10.30 6.18
C LEU A 306 -14.98 10.85 4.84
N GLY A 307 -14.51 12.10 4.82
CA GLY A 307 -13.93 12.75 3.64
C GLY A 307 -12.62 12.13 3.11
N LEU A 308 -12.11 11.05 3.73
CA LEU A 308 -10.91 10.32 3.27
C LEU A 308 -11.23 9.02 2.51
N PHE A 309 -12.51 8.68 2.36
CA PHE A 309 -12.96 7.41 1.78
C PHE A 309 -13.40 7.57 0.33
N VAL A 310 -14.18 8.62 0.13
CA VAL A 310 -14.91 8.88 -1.12
C VAL A 310 -14.62 10.27 -1.62
N GLN A 311 -13.90 11.09 -0.86
CA GLN A 311 -13.51 12.45 -1.21
C GLN A 311 -11.99 12.57 -1.12
N ASN A 312 -11.46 13.59 -1.78
CA ASN A 312 -10.07 13.99 -1.65
C ASN A 312 -10.09 15.48 -1.32
N GLN A 313 -9.52 15.86 -0.18
CA GLN A 313 -9.51 17.25 0.29
C GLN A 313 -8.80 18.17 -0.70
N ALA A 314 -7.67 17.72 -1.26
CA ALA A 314 -6.99 18.47 -2.31
C ALA A 314 -7.89 18.61 -3.55
N PHE A 315 -8.65 17.57 -3.91
CA PHE A 315 -9.62 17.67 -5.00
C PHE A 315 -10.75 18.66 -4.71
N ASN A 316 -11.32 18.66 -3.51
CA ASN A 316 -12.36 19.63 -3.14
C ASN A 316 -11.86 21.07 -3.24
N ALA A 317 -10.62 21.32 -2.80
CA ALA A 317 -9.97 22.61 -2.97
C ALA A 317 -9.73 22.92 -4.45
N MET A 318 -9.18 21.98 -5.22
CA MET A 318 -8.93 22.14 -6.68
C MET A 318 -10.22 22.38 -7.47
N TYR A 319 -11.32 21.69 -7.11
CA TYR A 319 -12.64 21.91 -7.71
C TYR A 319 -13.08 23.36 -7.52
N ALA A 320 -13.02 23.89 -6.29
CA ALA A 320 -13.39 25.27 -6.02
C ALA A 320 -12.45 26.29 -6.70
N ILE A 321 -11.14 26.00 -6.73
CA ILE A 321 -10.14 26.83 -7.43
C ILE A 321 -10.49 26.91 -8.91
N PHE A 322 -10.60 25.77 -9.59
CA PHE A 322 -10.82 25.76 -11.04
C PHE A 322 -12.22 26.24 -11.41
N ASP A 323 -13.24 25.95 -10.59
CA ASP A 323 -14.57 26.51 -10.78
C ASP A 323 -14.54 28.04 -10.80
N TYR A 324 -13.82 28.64 -9.84
CA TYR A 324 -13.62 30.09 -9.78
C TYR A 324 -12.81 30.62 -10.98
N LEU A 325 -11.76 29.92 -11.39
CA LEU A 325 -10.87 30.36 -12.46
C LEU A 325 -11.51 30.28 -13.86
N GLN A 326 -12.62 29.54 -14.04
CA GLN A 326 -13.36 29.50 -15.31
C GLN A 326 -13.76 30.89 -15.81
N LYS A 327 -14.01 31.85 -14.93
CA LYS A 327 -14.35 33.23 -15.31
C LYS A 327 -13.22 33.96 -16.05
N TYR A 328 -11.99 33.41 -16.00
CA TYR A 328 -10.81 33.88 -16.71
C TYR A 328 -10.45 32.96 -17.88
N GLU A 329 -11.39 32.11 -18.35
CA GLU A 329 -11.18 31.13 -19.41
C GLU A 329 -10.06 30.12 -19.10
N PHE A 330 -9.80 29.88 -17.81
CA PHE A 330 -8.74 28.97 -17.38
C PHE A 330 -9.06 27.52 -17.79
N ASP A 331 -8.10 26.87 -18.46
CA ASP A 331 -8.19 25.47 -18.87
C ASP A 331 -7.38 24.57 -17.92
N PRO A 332 -8.01 23.77 -17.06
CA PRO A 332 -7.31 22.88 -16.14
C PRO A 332 -6.85 21.55 -16.78
N ARG A 333 -7.25 21.21 -18.01
CA ARG A 333 -6.94 19.90 -18.65
C ARG A 333 -5.43 19.61 -18.77
N PRO A 334 -4.56 20.58 -19.11
CA PRO A 334 -3.12 20.34 -19.22
C PRO A 334 -2.47 19.81 -17.92
N LEU A 335 -3.07 20.08 -16.76
CA LEU A 335 -2.58 19.60 -15.46
C LEU A 335 -2.63 18.07 -15.32
N LEU A 336 -3.49 17.39 -16.10
CA LEU A 336 -3.62 15.93 -16.09
C LEU A 336 -3.10 15.27 -17.36
N ASP A 337 -3.21 15.89 -18.54
CA ASP A 337 -2.92 15.25 -19.83
C ASP A 337 -1.56 14.54 -19.86
N ASN A 338 -0.48 15.29 -19.63
CA ASN A 338 0.87 14.72 -19.64
C ASN A 338 1.09 13.73 -18.48
N ALA A 339 0.50 13.98 -17.32
CA ALA A 339 0.65 13.09 -16.16
C ALA A 339 -0.04 11.73 -16.40
N LEU A 340 -1.21 11.72 -17.05
CA LEU A 340 -1.94 10.52 -17.42
C LEU A 340 -1.16 9.71 -18.48
N PHE A 341 -0.63 10.39 -19.50
CA PHE A 341 0.18 9.75 -20.53
C PHE A 341 1.45 9.11 -19.93
N VAL A 342 2.20 9.87 -19.11
CA VAL A 342 3.40 9.38 -18.43
C VAL A 342 3.09 8.21 -17.50
N MET A 343 1.97 8.28 -16.76
CA MET A 343 1.50 7.17 -15.93
C MET A 343 1.27 5.91 -16.77
N LYS A 344 0.51 6.00 -17.87
CA LYS A 344 0.26 4.86 -18.77
C LYS A 344 1.58 4.26 -19.25
N LYS A 345 2.48 5.10 -19.77
CA LYS A 345 3.79 4.65 -20.27
C LYS A 345 4.60 3.93 -19.19
N ARG A 346 4.73 4.51 -18.00
CA ARG A 346 5.44 3.91 -16.87
C ARG A 346 4.81 2.60 -16.42
N LEU A 347 3.50 2.49 -16.48
CA LEU A 347 2.77 1.26 -16.13
C LEU A 347 3.10 0.16 -17.15
N THR A 348 3.02 0.45 -18.44
CA THR A 348 3.41 -0.50 -19.51
C THR A 348 4.87 -0.94 -19.35
N GLU A 349 5.80 0.01 -19.14
CA GLU A 349 7.21 -0.27 -18.91
C GLU A 349 7.46 -1.13 -17.65
N LYS A 350 6.71 -0.88 -16.58
CA LYS A 350 6.80 -1.67 -15.34
C LYS A 350 6.38 -3.11 -15.58
N PHE A 351 5.26 -3.35 -16.25
CA PHE A 351 4.79 -4.71 -16.53
C PHE A 351 5.72 -5.46 -17.50
N ALA A 352 6.33 -4.76 -18.46
CA ALA A 352 7.29 -5.36 -19.38
C ALA A 352 8.64 -5.70 -18.72
N SER A 353 9.14 -4.83 -17.83
CA SER A 353 10.44 -5.02 -17.16
C SER A 353 10.36 -5.93 -15.91
N GLU A 354 9.19 -6.01 -15.29
CA GLU A 354 8.93 -6.64 -14.01
C GLU A 354 7.60 -7.42 -14.04
N PRO A 355 7.52 -8.53 -14.81
CA PRO A 355 6.25 -9.19 -15.14
C PRO A 355 5.56 -9.87 -13.94
N ASP A 356 6.29 -10.28 -12.91
CA ASP A 356 5.75 -10.82 -11.65
C ASP A 356 4.95 -9.82 -10.82
N VAL A 357 5.02 -8.53 -11.13
CA VAL A 357 4.11 -7.51 -10.57
C VAL A 357 2.64 -7.81 -10.92
N ILE A 358 2.39 -8.51 -12.03
CA ILE A 358 1.06 -9.04 -12.36
C ILE A 358 0.62 -10.02 -11.28
N ASP A 359 1.48 -10.97 -10.91
CA ASP A 359 1.18 -11.95 -9.85
C ASP A 359 1.06 -11.28 -8.47
N ASP A 360 1.81 -10.20 -8.20
CA ASP A 360 1.62 -9.40 -6.98
C ASP A 360 0.21 -8.81 -6.89
N LEU A 361 -0.29 -8.19 -7.98
CA LEU A 361 -1.64 -7.63 -8.04
C LEU A 361 -2.72 -8.69 -7.91
N LEU A 362 -2.60 -9.79 -8.66
CA LEU A 362 -3.59 -10.86 -8.67
C LEU A 362 -3.59 -11.64 -7.34
N THR A 363 -2.42 -11.93 -6.78
CA THR A 363 -2.32 -12.50 -5.43
C THR A 363 -2.90 -11.55 -4.40
N GLY A 364 -2.63 -10.26 -4.53
CA GLY A 364 -3.21 -9.23 -3.70
C GLY A 364 -4.74 -9.24 -3.69
N ALA A 365 -5.38 -9.44 -4.85
CA ALA A 365 -6.82 -9.62 -4.97
C ALA A 365 -7.32 -10.81 -4.13
N LEU A 366 -6.65 -11.97 -4.24
CA LEU A 366 -6.99 -13.16 -3.46
C LEU A 366 -6.81 -12.92 -1.96
N LEU A 367 -5.74 -12.23 -1.55
CA LEU A 367 -5.48 -11.92 -0.15
C LEU A 367 -6.54 -10.97 0.44
N ASN A 368 -7.08 -10.05 -0.36
CA ASN A 368 -8.17 -9.18 0.08
C ASN A 368 -9.44 -10.00 0.39
N GLU A 369 -9.74 -11.05 -0.38
CA GLU A 369 -10.85 -11.96 -0.08
C GLU A 369 -10.55 -12.87 1.13
N ILE A 370 -9.33 -13.40 1.24
CA ILE A 370 -8.92 -14.30 2.34
C ILE A 370 -9.11 -13.65 3.71
N VAL A 371 -8.86 -12.34 3.85
CA VAL A 371 -8.97 -11.64 5.13
C VAL A 371 -10.40 -11.24 5.51
N GLU A 372 -11.39 -11.38 4.63
CA GLU A 372 -12.77 -10.95 4.89
C GLU A 372 -13.44 -11.62 6.11
N PRO A 373 -13.15 -12.89 6.47
CA PRO A 373 -13.69 -13.46 7.71
C PRO A 373 -13.28 -12.65 8.94
N LEU A 374 -12.07 -12.05 8.95
CA LEU A 374 -11.63 -11.13 10.01
C LEU A 374 -12.44 -9.83 10.00
N HIS A 375 -12.88 -9.38 8.84
CA HIS A 375 -13.70 -8.18 8.71
C HIS A 375 -15.13 -8.41 9.23
N VAL A 376 -15.82 -9.44 8.74
CA VAL A 376 -17.21 -9.76 9.10
C VAL A 376 -17.36 -10.21 10.56
N SER A 377 -16.34 -10.84 11.13
CA SER A 377 -16.35 -11.22 12.55
C SER A 377 -16.07 -10.04 13.49
N ARG A 378 -15.53 -8.92 12.99
CA ARG A 378 -15.05 -7.79 13.80
C ARG A 378 -16.06 -7.23 14.81
N PRO A 379 -17.36 -7.06 14.51
CA PRO A 379 -18.33 -6.57 15.50
C PRO A 379 -18.48 -7.47 16.73
N ARG A 380 -17.95 -8.70 16.68
CA ARG A 380 -17.99 -9.73 17.74
C ARG A 380 -16.60 -10.05 18.27
N SER A 381 -15.62 -9.19 18.01
CA SER A 381 -14.22 -9.41 18.35
C SER A 381 -13.71 -8.31 19.28
N GLU A 382 -12.83 -8.70 20.22
CA GLU A 382 -12.10 -7.80 21.11
C GLU A 382 -10.83 -7.23 20.45
N ARG A 383 -10.62 -7.47 19.15
CA ARG A 383 -9.53 -6.85 18.38
C ARG A 383 -9.64 -5.33 18.42
N ALA A 384 -8.48 -4.67 18.36
CA ALA A 384 -8.42 -3.23 18.20
C ALA A 384 -9.28 -2.76 17.01
N ALA A 385 -9.83 -1.55 17.08
CA ALA A 385 -10.61 -1.01 15.98
C ALA A 385 -9.68 -0.57 14.83
N LEU A 386 -9.89 -1.08 13.61
CA LEU A 386 -9.40 -0.43 12.40
C LEU A 386 -10.06 0.95 12.23
N PRO A 387 -9.34 1.92 11.64
CA PRO A 387 -9.94 3.15 11.13
C PRO A 387 -11.16 2.85 10.27
N ILE A 388 -12.19 3.69 10.36
CA ILE A 388 -13.41 3.52 9.55
C ILE A 388 -13.02 3.45 8.05
N ARG A 389 -11.98 4.17 7.59
CA ARG A 389 -11.49 4.15 6.19
C ARG A 389 -11.04 2.80 5.65
N PHE A 390 -10.81 1.83 6.52
CA PHE A 390 -10.41 0.48 6.16
C PHE A 390 -11.57 -0.52 6.25
N THR A 391 -12.83 -0.06 6.18
CA THR A 391 -14.03 -0.92 6.26
C THR A 391 -14.79 -1.04 4.94
N ASN A 392 -14.13 -0.84 3.79
CA ASN A 392 -14.74 -1.15 2.50
C ASN A 392 -15.11 -2.64 2.43
N SER A 393 -16.27 -2.94 1.88
CA SER A 393 -16.73 -4.30 1.61
C SER A 393 -15.82 -5.03 0.61
N SER A 394 -15.86 -6.36 0.60
CA SER A 394 -15.03 -7.16 -0.30
C SER A 394 -15.35 -6.87 -1.77
N HIS A 395 -16.63 -6.79 -2.11
CA HIS A 395 -17.07 -6.49 -3.47
C HIS A 395 -16.59 -5.13 -3.99
N VAL A 396 -16.45 -4.11 -3.12
CA VAL A 396 -15.86 -2.81 -3.51
C VAL A 396 -14.36 -2.97 -3.81
N CYS A 397 -13.62 -3.66 -2.94
CA CYS A 397 -12.19 -3.92 -3.14
C CYS A 397 -11.93 -4.71 -4.45
N CYS A 398 -12.70 -5.78 -4.68
CA CYS A 398 -12.59 -6.60 -5.90
C CYS A 398 -13.02 -5.84 -7.15
N ASN A 399 -14.10 -5.05 -7.08
CA ASN A 399 -14.52 -4.21 -8.21
C ASN A 399 -13.46 -3.15 -8.55
N ASN A 400 -12.78 -2.58 -7.56
CA ASN A 400 -11.72 -1.61 -7.81
C ASN A 400 -10.54 -2.23 -8.58
N LEU A 401 -10.11 -3.44 -8.23
CA LEU A 401 -9.03 -4.12 -8.97
C LEU A 401 -9.45 -4.48 -10.40
N LYS A 402 -10.71 -4.90 -10.60
CA LYS A 402 -11.30 -5.07 -11.95
C LYS A 402 -11.29 -3.75 -12.72
N ALA A 403 -11.69 -2.66 -12.07
CA ALA A 403 -11.73 -1.33 -12.66
C ALA A 403 -10.32 -0.84 -13.04
N ILE A 404 -9.29 -1.10 -12.22
CA ILE A 404 -7.89 -0.81 -12.56
C ILE A 404 -7.46 -1.63 -13.78
N ALA A 405 -7.69 -2.94 -13.78
CA ALA A 405 -7.33 -3.81 -14.90
C ALA A 405 -8.01 -3.38 -16.21
N TYR A 406 -9.29 -3.01 -16.14
CA TYR A 406 -10.06 -2.52 -17.28
C TYR A 406 -9.64 -1.12 -17.75
N ALA A 407 -9.49 -0.17 -16.83
CA ALA A 407 -9.17 1.22 -17.14
C ALA A 407 -7.82 1.33 -17.86
N PHE A 408 -6.83 0.53 -17.47
CA PHE A 408 -5.49 0.56 -18.03
C PHE A 408 -5.22 -0.53 -19.08
N ASP A 409 -6.23 -1.34 -19.41
CA ASP A 409 -6.08 -2.51 -20.31
C ASP A 409 -4.86 -3.37 -19.92
N LEU A 410 -4.79 -3.73 -18.63
CA LEU A 410 -3.68 -4.53 -18.12
C LEU A 410 -3.70 -5.91 -18.79
N LYS A 411 -2.54 -6.30 -19.32
CA LYS A 411 -2.34 -7.55 -20.04
C LYS A 411 -1.27 -8.40 -19.36
N ASP A 412 -1.40 -9.70 -19.54
CA ASP A 412 -0.37 -10.66 -19.16
C ASP A 412 0.79 -10.69 -20.17
N HIS A 413 1.78 -11.54 -19.93
CA HIS A 413 2.96 -11.65 -20.79
C HIS A 413 2.63 -12.03 -22.24
N ASP A 414 1.55 -12.78 -22.46
CA ASP A 414 1.13 -13.24 -23.78
C ASP A 414 0.14 -12.27 -24.45
N GLY A 415 -0.10 -11.11 -23.82
CA GLY A 415 -0.96 -10.05 -24.32
C GLY A 415 -2.45 -10.26 -24.03
N ALA A 416 -2.82 -11.29 -23.25
CA ALA A 416 -4.20 -11.52 -22.85
C ALA A 416 -4.62 -10.57 -21.73
N SER A 417 -5.85 -10.04 -21.79
CA SER A 417 -6.33 -9.11 -20.76
C SER A 417 -6.47 -9.80 -19.40
N LEU A 418 -6.04 -9.11 -18.34
CA LEU A 418 -6.21 -9.56 -16.96
C LEU A 418 -7.67 -9.46 -16.48
N PHE A 419 -8.48 -8.63 -17.12
CA PHE A 419 -9.92 -8.52 -16.86
C PHE A 419 -10.70 -9.17 -18.00
N LYS A 420 -11.50 -10.19 -17.69
CA LYS A 420 -12.35 -10.88 -18.65
C LYS A 420 -13.80 -10.51 -18.40
N SER A 421 -14.39 -9.81 -19.36
CA SER A 421 -15.80 -9.44 -19.34
C SER A 421 -16.69 -10.67 -19.46
N TYR A 422 -17.86 -10.62 -18.84
CA TYR A 422 -18.92 -11.59 -19.13
C TYR A 422 -19.71 -11.12 -20.36
N ASP A 423 -20.04 -12.05 -21.25
CA ASP A 423 -20.73 -11.74 -22.52
C ASP A 423 -22.23 -11.44 -22.33
N ASP A 424 -22.79 -11.81 -21.18
CA ASP A 424 -24.23 -11.79 -20.88
C ASP A 424 -24.71 -10.52 -20.17
N ALA A 425 -23.83 -9.56 -19.88
CA ALA A 425 -24.17 -8.34 -19.16
C ALA A 425 -23.42 -7.09 -19.71
N PRO A 426 -23.97 -5.88 -19.54
CA PRO A 426 -23.25 -4.65 -19.87
C PRO A 426 -21.93 -4.59 -19.10
N LEU A 427 -20.83 -4.25 -19.78
CA LEU A 427 -19.49 -4.25 -19.19
C LEU A 427 -19.37 -3.37 -17.94
N VAL A 428 -20.00 -2.20 -17.98
CA VAL A 428 -19.99 -1.20 -16.91
C VAL A 428 -21.43 -0.84 -16.58
N GLU A 429 -21.86 -1.05 -15.34
CA GLU A 429 -23.23 -0.77 -14.90
C GLU A 429 -23.27 0.02 -13.57
N PRO A 430 -24.26 0.89 -13.36
CA PRO A 430 -24.50 1.47 -12.05
C PRO A 430 -25.06 0.42 -11.09
N THR A 431 -24.65 0.44 -9.82
CA THR A 431 -25.24 -0.41 -8.77
C THR A 431 -25.62 0.43 -7.55
N PRO A 432 -26.78 0.22 -6.91
CA PRO A 432 -27.17 0.93 -5.70
C PRO A 432 -26.24 0.66 -4.50
N SER A 433 -25.52 -0.46 -4.50
CA SER A 433 -24.68 -0.90 -3.38
C SER A 433 -23.27 -0.30 -3.36
N MET A 434 -22.86 0.39 -4.42
CA MET A 434 -21.51 0.95 -4.56
C MET A 434 -21.55 2.37 -5.11
N ILE A 435 -20.56 3.18 -4.75
CA ILE A 435 -20.35 4.51 -5.33
C ILE A 435 -19.81 4.38 -6.75
N ASP A 436 -18.84 3.50 -6.95
CA ASP A 436 -18.22 3.24 -8.25
C ASP A 436 -19.14 2.37 -9.11
N ARG A 437 -19.08 2.54 -10.44
CA ARG A 437 -19.77 1.63 -11.35
C ARG A 437 -19.17 0.23 -11.26
N ARG A 438 -20.04 -0.77 -11.35
CA ARG A 438 -19.66 -2.18 -11.33
C ARG A 438 -19.10 -2.60 -12.68
N LEU A 439 -18.03 -3.37 -12.64
CA LEU A 439 -17.41 -4.04 -13.79
C LEU A 439 -17.89 -5.48 -13.84
N ASN A 440 -18.65 -5.82 -14.89
CA ASN A 440 -19.17 -7.16 -15.09
C ASN A 440 -18.12 -8.04 -15.79
N GLY A 441 -17.52 -8.90 -14.99
CA GLY A 441 -16.44 -9.79 -15.40
C GLY A 441 -15.63 -10.28 -14.20
N GLU A 442 -14.52 -10.95 -14.49
CA GLU A 442 -13.60 -11.50 -13.50
C GLU A 442 -12.15 -11.12 -13.79
N LEU A 443 -11.32 -11.17 -12.76
CA LEU A 443 -9.88 -11.07 -12.91
C LEU A 443 -9.31 -12.46 -13.19
N ALA A 444 -8.23 -12.52 -13.97
CA ALA A 444 -7.42 -13.72 -14.06
C ALA A 444 -6.87 -14.12 -12.69
N THR A 445 -6.64 -15.41 -12.49
CA THR A 445 -5.92 -15.95 -11.33
C THR A 445 -4.41 -15.78 -11.55
N PRO A 446 -3.62 -15.58 -10.47
CA PRO A 446 -2.17 -15.47 -10.57
C PRO A 446 -1.56 -16.76 -11.13
N SER A 447 -0.41 -16.62 -11.79
CA SER A 447 0.33 -17.74 -12.35
C SER A 447 0.89 -18.65 -11.24
N PHE A 448 1.23 -18.04 -10.09
CA PHE A 448 1.97 -18.63 -8.98
C PHE A 448 3.35 -19.16 -9.36
N ASN A 449 3.96 -18.65 -10.44
CA ASN A 449 5.27 -19.13 -10.88
C ASN A 449 6.42 -18.71 -9.94
N THR A 450 6.20 -17.75 -9.04
CA THR A 450 7.16 -17.37 -7.99
C THR A 450 6.70 -17.86 -6.63
N GLY A 451 7.60 -18.49 -5.87
CA GLY A 451 7.26 -19.09 -4.57
C GLY A 451 6.72 -18.08 -3.55
N VAL A 452 7.11 -16.82 -3.63
CA VAL A 452 6.65 -15.77 -2.70
C VAL A 452 5.12 -15.63 -2.72
N HIS A 453 4.47 -15.74 -3.88
CA HIS A 453 3.01 -15.65 -4.01
C HIS A 453 2.32 -16.86 -3.35
N VAL A 454 2.88 -18.06 -3.53
CA VAL A 454 2.43 -19.29 -2.84
C VAL A 454 2.54 -19.12 -1.32
N SER A 455 3.67 -18.61 -0.85
CA SER A 455 3.94 -18.38 0.57
C SER A 455 2.97 -17.37 1.17
N ALA A 456 2.66 -16.29 0.45
CA ALA A 456 1.73 -15.25 0.88
C ALA A 456 0.31 -15.82 1.08
N VAL A 457 -0.20 -16.60 0.11
CA VAL A 457 -1.52 -17.23 0.20
C VAL A 457 -1.60 -18.23 1.35
N LEU A 458 -0.62 -19.13 1.45
CA LEU A 458 -0.58 -20.13 2.53
C LEU A 458 -0.53 -19.48 3.91
N SER A 459 0.28 -18.44 4.07
CA SER A 459 0.47 -17.74 5.33
C SER A 459 -0.77 -16.95 5.74
N ALA A 460 -1.40 -16.24 4.81
CA ALA A 460 -2.64 -15.51 5.08
C ALA A 460 -3.79 -16.48 5.41
N ALA A 461 -3.95 -17.55 4.64
CA ALA A 461 -4.98 -18.56 4.90
C ALA A 461 -4.80 -19.22 6.27
N GLY A 462 -3.56 -19.56 6.64
CA GLY A 462 -3.22 -20.10 7.96
C GLY A 462 -3.57 -19.14 9.10
N LEU A 463 -3.17 -17.87 8.99
CA LEU A 463 -3.49 -16.84 9.99
C LEU A 463 -5.00 -16.67 10.20
N VAL A 464 -5.76 -16.54 9.11
CA VAL A 464 -7.21 -16.34 9.19
C VAL A 464 -7.91 -17.59 9.73
N ALA A 465 -7.50 -18.79 9.27
CA ALA A 465 -8.03 -20.06 9.76
C ALA A 465 -7.87 -20.19 11.27
N GLU A 466 -6.64 -20.03 11.77
CA GLU A 466 -6.35 -20.19 13.19
C GLU A 466 -7.06 -19.13 14.03
N GLN A 467 -7.05 -17.85 13.60
CA GLN A 467 -7.75 -16.80 14.32
C GLN A 467 -9.26 -17.06 14.40
N MET A 468 -9.91 -17.44 13.29
CA MET A 468 -11.36 -17.67 13.30
C MET A 468 -11.75 -18.88 14.14
N ILE A 469 -10.93 -19.93 14.17
CA ILE A 469 -11.18 -21.07 15.03
C ILE A 469 -11.09 -20.67 16.51
N LEU A 470 -10.05 -19.92 16.91
CA LEU A 470 -9.86 -19.52 18.30
C LEU A 470 -10.88 -18.48 18.76
N GLU A 471 -11.02 -17.40 18.01
CA GLU A 471 -11.79 -16.23 18.40
C GLU A 471 -13.30 -16.45 18.21
N GLN A 472 -13.71 -17.18 17.18
CA GLN A 472 -15.14 -17.33 16.85
C GLN A 472 -15.69 -18.69 17.22
N LEU A 473 -15.02 -19.79 16.88
CA LEU A 473 -15.59 -21.14 17.09
C LEU A 473 -15.35 -21.65 18.51
N LEU A 474 -14.13 -21.54 19.02
CA LEU A 474 -13.78 -22.00 20.37
C LEU A 474 -14.40 -21.12 21.45
N ALA A 475 -14.35 -19.79 21.29
CA ALA A 475 -15.00 -18.87 22.23
C ALA A 475 -16.50 -19.21 22.41
N ARG A 476 -17.21 -19.47 21.31
CA ARG A 476 -18.62 -19.89 21.35
C ARG A 476 -18.83 -21.28 21.94
N ALA A 477 -17.95 -22.24 21.63
CA ALA A 477 -18.02 -23.57 22.23
C ALA A 477 -17.87 -23.53 23.76
N LEU A 478 -17.08 -22.59 24.30
CA LEU A 478 -16.91 -22.38 25.74
C LEU A 478 -18.13 -21.74 26.41
N GLU A 479 -18.89 -20.92 25.68
CA GLU A 479 -20.09 -20.24 26.18
C GLU A 479 -21.37 -21.08 26.04
N SER A 480 -21.33 -22.10 25.20
CA SER A 480 -22.48 -22.96 24.90
C SER A 480 -22.69 -24.03 25.99
N GLU A 481 -23.94 -24.19 26.43
CA GLU A 481 -24.37 -25.31 27.28
C GLU A 481 -24.66 -26.59 26.48
N ALA A 482 -24.71 -26.49 25.14
CA ALA A 482 -24.97 -27.63 24.27
C ALA A 482 -23.80 -28.65 24.31
N PRO A 483 -24.08 -29.94 24.03
CA PRO A 483 -23.03 -30.95 23.89
C PRO A 483 -21.94 -30.55 22.89
N ILE A 484 -20.71 -31.00 23.14
CA ILE A 484 -19.54 -30.67 22.31
C ILE A 484 -19.79 -31.05 20.84
N GLU A 485 -20.44 -32.18 20.62
CA GLU A 485 -20.78 -32.75 19.32
C GLU A 485 -21.71 -31.84 18.50
N ALA A 486 -22.49 -30.99 19.17
CA ALA A 486 -23.37 -30.02 18.51
C ALA A 486 -22.62 -28.75 18.07
N SER A 487 -21.43 -28.49 18.62
CA SER A 487 -20.66 -27.27 18.36
C SER A 487 -20.12 -27.20 16.93
N ASP A 488 -20.06 -25.98 16.38
CA ASP A 488 -19.45 -25.72 15.07
C ASP A 488 -17.95 -26.11 15.07
N LEU A 489 -17.26 -25.90 16.20
CA LEU A 489 -15.86 -26.32 16.37
C LEU A 489 -15.69 -27.84 16.19
N TYR A 490 -16.55 -28.65 16.81
CA TYR A 490 -16.48 -30.11 16.64
C TYR A 490 -16.76 -30.53 15.20
N LYS A 491 -17.78 -29.95 14.57
CA LYS A 491 -18.10 -30.23 13.16
C LYS A 491 -16.94 -29.87 12.23
N LEU A 492 -16.26 -28.75 12.48
CA LEU A 492 -15.04 -28.38 11.75
C LEU A 492 -13.94 -29.43 11.96
N CYS A 493 -13.61 -29.75 13.21
CA CYS A 493 -12.56 -30.73 13.52
C CYS A 493 -12.88 -32.11 12.92
N LEU A 494 -14.13 -32.56 12.97
CA LEU A 494 -14.57 -33.81 12.37
C LEU A 494 -14.42 -33.80 10.85
N ASN A 495 -14.80 -32.70 10.19
CA ASN A 495 -14.65 -32.57 8.74
C ASN A 495 -13.17 -32.61 8.33
N VAL A 496 -12.30 -31.87 9.03
CA VAL A 496 -10.86 -31.83 8.72
C VAL A 496 -10.19 -33.17 8.97
N LEU A 497 -10.45 -33.78 10.14
CA LEU A 497 -9.74 -34.99 10.60
C LEU A 497 -10.36 -36.31 10.13
N GLU A 498 -11.61 -36.28 9.65
CA GLU A 498 -12.37 -37.46 9.21
C GLU A 498 -12.42 -38.57 10.28
N ASN A 499 -12.32 -38.20 11.56
CA ASN A 499 -12.23 -39.13 12.68
C ASN A 499 -12.85 -38.53 13.96
N GLU A 500 -13.97 -39.09 14.40
CA GLU A 500 -14.73 -38.62 15.56
C GLU A 500 -13.93 -38.64 16.87
N ALA A 501 -13.15 -39.68 17.10
CA ALA A 501 -12.36 -39.82 18.32
C ALA A 501 -11.27 -38.74 18.41
N ARG A 502 -10.55 -38.50 17.29
CA ARG A 502 -9.52 -37.45 17.21
C ARG A 502 -10.13 -36.06 17.29
N ALA A 503 -11.25 -35.82 16.60
CA ALA A 503 -11.97 -34.54 16.67
C ALA A 503 -12.43 -34.24 18.10
N GLY A 504 -13.09 -35.19 18.76
CA GLY A 504 -13.55 -35.03 20.13
C GLY A 504 -12.43 -34.87 21.16
N ALA A 505 -11.28 -35.51 20.95
CA ALA A 505 -10.10 -35.34 21.78
C ALA A 505 -9.51 -33.93 21.63
N LEU A 506 -9.33 -33.46 20.39
CA LEU A 506 -8.81 -32.13 20.11
C LEU A 506 -9.71 -31.03 20.70
N VAL A 507 -11.02 -31.09 20.48
CA VAL A 507 -11.94 -30.07 21.00
C VAL A 507 -11.90 -30.03 22.53
N ARG A 508 -11.91 -31.19 23.21
CA ARG A 508 -11.78 -31.25 24.67
C ARG A 508 -10.47 -30.64 25.15
N GLN A 509 -9.35 -30.95 24.50
CA GLN A 509 -8.05 -30.37 24.82
C GLN A 509 -8.05 -28.85 24.66
N LEU A 510 -8.58 -28.32 23.55
CA LEU A 510 -8.66 -26.88 23.29
C LEU A 510 -9.54 -26.16 24.32
N MET A 511 -10.70 -26.74 24.66
CA MET A 511 -11.59 -26.16 25.67
C MET A 511 -10.96 -26.15 27.06
N GLU A 512 -10.23 -27.20 27.43
CA GLU A 512 -9.55 -27.29 28.72
C GLU A 512 -8.42 -26.26 28.85
N LEU A 513 -7.59 -26.13 27.80
CA LEU A 513 -6.54 -25.11 27.74
C LEU A 513 -7.15 -23.70 27.84
N ALA A 514 -8.24 -23.44 27.13
CA ALA A 514 -8.90 -22.14 27.16
C ALA A 514 -9.54 -21.82 28.52
N ARG A 515 -10.12 -22.82 29.22
CA ARG A 515 -10.60 -22.64 30.60
C ARG A 515 -9.47 -22.32 31.56
N THR A 516 -8.33 -22.99 31.41
CA THR A 516 -7.13 -22.74 32.23
C THR A 516 -6.65 -21.29 32.08
N ILE A 517 -6.68 -20.76 30.85
CA ILE A 517 -6.40 -19.34 30.59
C ILE A 517 -7.38 -18.44 31.36
N GLY A 518 -8.68 -18.73 31.29
CA GLY A 518 -9.72 -17.97 32.02
C GLY A 518 -9.60 -18.02 33.55
N VAL A 519 -9.14 -19.15 34.12
CA VAL A 519 -8.96 -19.34 35.57
C VAL A 519 -7.76 -18.55 36.13
N GLN A 520 -6.80 -18.14 35.30
CA GLN A 520 -5.68 -17.30 35.73
C GLN A 520 -6.07 -15.83 35.98
N GLY A 521 -7.26 -15.39 35.54
CA GLY A 521 -7.87 -14.10 35.89
C GLY A 521 -8.68 -14.18 37.19
N LYS A 522 -8.04 -14.29 38.36
CA LYS A 522 -8.72 -14.37 39.68
C LYS A 522 -9.33 -13.04 40.17
N ASN A 523 -10.06 -12.34 39.33
CA ASN A 523 -10.89 -11.21 39.75
C ASN A 523 -12.23 -11.27 39.01
N PRO A 524 -13.38 -11.44 39.68
CA PRO A 524 -14.69 -11.46 39.03
C PRO A 524 -15.04 -10.15 38.29
N ASP A 525 -14.31 -9.06 38.59
CA ASP A 525 -14.40 -7.78 37.88
C ASP A 525 -13.38 -7.64 36.72
N ALA A 526 -12.51 -8.63 36.50
CA ALA A 526 -11.56 -8.59 35.39
C ALA A 526 -12.26 -8.93 34.06
N PRO A 527 -11.95 -8.21 32.97
CA PRO A 527 -12.50 -8.53 31.65
C PRO A 527 -12.12 -9.95 31.25
N LYS A 528 -13.09 -10.66 30.65
CA LYS A 528 -12.88 -12.00 30.11
C LYS A 528 -11.70 -11.97 29.14
N LEU A 529 -10.70 -12.82 29.35
CA LEU A 529 -9.54 -12.89 28.48
C LEU A 529 -9.97 -13.32 27.07
N ALA A 530 -9.58 -12.53 26.06
CA ALA A 530 -9.88 -12.81 24.67
C ALA A 530 -8.98 -13.94 24.13
N LEU A 531 -9.53 -14.77 23.25
CA LEU A 531 -8.76 -15.82 22.56
C LEU A 531 -8.30 -15.31 21.20
N GLY A 532 -7.02 -15.51 20.87
CA GLY A 532 -6.46 -15.04 19.61
C GLY A 532 -4.96 -15.30 19.46
N LEU A 533 -4.49 -15.20 18.22
CA LEU A 533 -3.09 -15.45 17.83
C LEU A 533 -2.11 -14.42 18.41
N GLN A 534 -2.58 -13.19 18.60
CA GLN A 534 -1.77 -12.07 19.08
C GLN A 534 -1.44 -12.16 20.58
N TYR A 535 -2.12 -13.03 21.34
CA TYR A 535 -1.98 -13.09 22.78
C TYR A 535 -0.96 -14.15 23.21
N SER A 536 0.06 -13.72 23.96
CA SER A 536 1.12 -14.60 24.46
C SER A 536 0.62 -15.71 25.38
N TYR A 537 -0.48 -15.48 26.11
CA TYR A 537 -1.11 -16.50 26.96
C TYR A 537 -1.90 -17.56 26.17
N CYS A 538 -2.18 -17.34 24.87
CA CYS A 538 -2.84 -18.33 24.01
C CYS A 538 -1.85 -19.28 23.31
N GLN A 539 -0.54 -19.21 23.57
CA GLN A 539 0.45 -19.93 22.79
C GLN A 539 0.31 -21.47 22.82
N GLU A 540 0.04 -22.06 23.99
CA GLU A 540 -0.17 -23.51 24.11
C GLU A 540 -1.43 -23.95 23.36
N LEU A 541 -2.48 -23.12 23.42
CA LEU A 541 -3.73 -23.33 22.69
C LEU A 541 -3.50 -23.30 21.17
N VAL A 542 -2.71 -22.35 20.68
CA VAL A 542 -2.32 -22.25 19.25
C VAL A 542 -1.50 -23.47 18.82
N ALA A 543 -0.56 -23.92 19.65
CA ALA A 543 0.26 -25.09 19.35
C ALA A 543 -0.59 -26.37 19.24
N ALA A 544 -1.49 -26.59 20.21
CA ALA A 544 -2.42 -27.71 20.21
C ALA A 544 -3.36 -27.69 18.99
N LEU A 545 -3.85 -26.51 18.60
CA LEU A 545 -4.68 -26.35 17.41
C LEU A 545 -3.91 -26.75 16.14
N ARG A 546 -2.70 -26.23 15.96
CA ARG A 546 -1.86 -26.49 14.79
C ARG A 546 -1.51 -27.97 14.66
N GLU A 547 -1.03 -28.59 15.73
CA GLU A 547 -0.70 -30.02 15.74
C GLU A 547 -1.95 -30.87 15.52
N GLY A 548 -3.04 -30.54 16.21
CA GLY A 548 -4.31 -31.26 16.13
C GLY A 548 -4.91 -31.28 14.73
N LEU A 549 -4.80 -30.19 13.97
CA LEU A 549 -5.32 -30.06 12.60
C LEU A 549 -4.28 -30.39 11.50
N GLY A 550 -3.05 -30.76 11.85
CA GLY A 550 -1.97 -31.04 10.89
C GLY A 550 -1.43 -29.80 10.17
N LEU A 551 -1.51 -28.62 10.81
CA LEU A 551 -1.02 -27.34 10.32
C LEU A 551 0.34 -26.93 10.94
N ASP A 552 0.92 -27.76 11.79
CA ASP A 552 2.20 -27.52 12.48
C ASP A 552 3.37 -27.31 11.50
N GLN A 553 3.30 -27.90 10.31
CA GLN A 553 4.33 -27.79 9.27
C GLN A 553 4.12 -26.60 8.31
N LEU A 554 2.99 -25.90 8.39
CA LEU A 554 2.64 -24.83 7.44
C LEU A 554 3.67 -23.68 7.46
N ALA A 555 4.18 -23.31 8.64
CA ALA A 555 5.22 -22.31 8.79
C ALA A 555 6.50 -22.68 8.03
N ARG A 556 6.93 -23.93 8.17
CA ARG A 556 8.13 -24.43 7.50
C ARG A 556 7.92 -24.49 5.99
N ILE A 557 6.79 -25.04 5.54
CA ILE A 557 6.49 -25.19 4.10
C ILE A 557 6.33 -23.83 3.42
N SER A 558 5.56 -22.90 4.01
CA SER A 558 5.45 -21.53 3.48
C SER A 558 6.81 -20.82 3.41
N CYS A 559 7.73 -21.07 4.34
CA CYS A 559 9.08 -20.52 4.27
C CYS A 559 9.96 -21.14 3.16
N LEU A 560 9.70 -22.38 2.72
CA LEU A 560 10.39 -22.94 1.56
C LEU A 560 10.06 -22.16 0.29
N PHE A 561 8.78 -21.80 0.14
CA PHE A 561 8.28 -20.99 -0.96
C PHE A 561 8.65 -19.50 -0.82
N GLY A 562 8.72 -18.99 0.40
CA GLY A 562 8.95 -17.57 0.66
C GLY A 562 10.33 -17.05 0.25
N PHE A 563 11.27 -17.92 -0.17
CA PHE A 563 12.61 -17.49 -0.54
C PHE A 563 12.60 -16.58 -1.79
N PRO A 564 13.11 -15.34 -1.69
CA PRO A 564 13.22 -14.41 -2.80
C PRO A 564 13.78 -15.03 -4.07
N GLY A 565 13.04 -14.87 -5.17
CA GLY A 565 13.50 -15.23 -6.49
C GLY A 565 13.49 -16.73 -6.82
N LYS A 566 13.11 -17.61 -5.90
CA LYS A 566 12.88 -19.00 -6.28
C LYS A 566 11.58 -19.14 -7.06
N SER A 567 11.63 -19.85 -8.19
CA SER A 567 10.41 -20.27 -8.86
C SER A 567 9.69 -21.30 -8.01
N THR A 568 8.36 -21.35 -8.15
CA THR A 568 7.55 -22.36 -7.46
C THR A 568 7.94 -23.77 -7.89
N GLN A 569 8.27 -23.96 -9.17
CA GLN A 569 8.69 -25.24 -9.70
C GLN A 569 10.00 -25.74 -9.05
N ASP A 570 11.00 -24.86 -8.89
CA ASP A 570 12.26 -25.22 -8.24
C ASP A 570 12.03 -25.68 -6.80
N VAL A 571 11.18 -24.97 -6.06
CA VAL A 571 10.82 -25.34 -4.68
C VAL A 571 10.17 -26.72 -4.65
N VAL A 572 9.17 -26.96 -5.50
CA VAL A 572 8.45 -28.24 -5.55
C VAL A 572 9.37 -29.40 -5.92
N THR A 573 10.30 -29.19 -6.86
CA THR A 573 11.27 -30.21 -7.28
C THR A 573 12.33 -30.49 -6.21
N GLU A 574 12.73 -29.49 -5.44
CA GLU A 574 13.68 -29.65 -4.32
C GLU A 574 13.03 -30.21 -3.04
N MET A 575 11.70 -30.17 -2.93
CA MET A 575 10.97 -30.67 -1.76
C MET A 575 11.11 -32.19 -1.61
N SER A 576 11.28 -32.65 -0.38
CA SER A 576 11.23 -34.07 -0.06
C SER A 576 9.82 -34.62 -0.31
N ARG A 577 9.70 -35.93 -0.50
CA ARG A 577 8.38 -36.58 -0.62
C ARG A 577 7.50 -36.32 0.61
N ASP A 578 8.08 -36.36 1.80
CA ASP A 578 7.40 -36.04 3.07
C ASP A 578 6.90 -34.58 3.09
N ASP A 579 7.68 -33.63 2.55
CA ASP A 579 7.27 -32.23 2.45
C ASP A 579 6.11 -32.04 1.47
N GLN A 580 6.09 -32.79 0.36
CA GLN A 580 5.00 -32.77 -0.62
C GLN A 580 3.70 -33.36 -0.04
N GLU A 581 3.78 -34.49 0.68
CA GLU A 581 2.64 -35.11 1.37
C GLU A 581 2.06 -34.18 2.45
N LYS A 582 2.93 -33.49 3.20
CA LYS A 582 2.53 -32.46 4.17
C LYS A 582 1.87 -31.26 3.50
N LEU A 583 2.39 -30.77 2.38
CA LEU A 583 1.78 -29.68 1.62
C LEU A 583 0.36 -30.04 1.18
N GLN A 584 0.14 -31.24 0.64
CA GLN A 584 -1.20 -31.71 0.25
C GLN A 584 -2.15 -31.79 1.46
N THR A 585 -1.67 -32.32 2.59
CA THR A 585 -2.44 -32.39 3.84
C THR A 585 -2.87 -30.99 4.31
N ILE A 586 -1.95 -30.03 4.30
CA ILE A 586 -2.22 -28.63 4.66
C ILE A 586 -3.24 -28.00 3.72
N LEU A 587 -3.08 -28.17 2.40
CA LEU A 587 -4.04 -27.62 1.42
C LEU A 587 -5.44 -28.20 1.63
N LYS A 588 -5.56 -29.52 1.83
CA LYS A 588 -6.83 -30.19 2.13
C LYS A 588 -7.45 -29.67 3.42
N ALA A 589 -6.65 -29.50 4.49
CA ALA A 589 -7.13 -28.97 5.76
C ALA A 589 -7.63 -27.52 5.62
N LEU A 590 -6.85 -26.64 4.99
CA LEU A 590 -7.22 -25.24 4.76
C LEU A 590 -8.49 -25.10 3.92
N TYR A 591 -8.64 -25.91 2.86
CA TYR A 591 -9.85 -25.93 2.02
C TYR A 591 -11.10 -26.29 2.83
N LYS A 592 -11.01 -27.34 3.65
CA LYS A 592 -12.12 -27.78 4.51
C LYS A 592 -12.46 -26.77 5.60
N ILE A 593 -11.45 -26.16 6.22
CA ILE A 593 -11.64 -25.05 7.16
C ILE A 593 -12.36 -23.91 6.45
N GLY A 594 -11.89 -23.52 5.25
CA GLY A 594 -12.52 -22.49 4.42
C GLY A 594 -14.00 -22.76 4.15
N ASN A 595 -14.34 -23.97 3.70
CA ASN A 595 -15.74 -24.36 3.47
C ASN A 595 -16.59 -24.27 4.73
N HIS A 596 -16.04 -24.72 5.87
CA HIS A 596 -16.75 -24.63 7.14
C HIS A 596 -16.99 -23.17 7.55
N LEU A 597 -15.96 -22.32 7.49
CA LEU A 597 -16.06 -20.90 7.82
C LEU A 597 -17.05 -20.17 6.90
N GLN A 598 -17.09 -20.52 5.61
CA GLN A 598 -18.05 -19.98 4.65
C GLN A 598 -19.50 -20.31 5.03
N SER A 599 -19.75 -21.53 5.53
CA SER A 599 -21.08 -21.98 5.94
C SER A 599 -21.53 -21.50 7.33
N SER A 600 -20.59 -21.04 8.18
CA SER A 600 -20.90 -20.64 9.54
C SER A 600 -21.38 -19.19 9.61
N ARG A 601 -22.56 -18.96 10.21
CA ARG A 601 -23.22 -17.64 10.32
C ARG A 601 -22.33 -16.50 10.85
N HIS A 602 -21.32 -16.82 11.66
CA HIS A 602 -20.49 -15.81 12.32
C HIS A 602 -19.19 -15.48 11.59
N THR A 603 -18.82 -16.29 10.61
CA THR A 603 -17.59 -16.15 9.84
C THR A 603 -17.85 -16.11 8.33
N SER A 604 -19.08 -16.42 7.90
CA SER A 604 -19.48 -16.43 6.50
C SER A 604 -19.30 -15.06 5.87
N VAL A 605 -18.68 -15.07 4.70
CA VAL A 605 -18.42 -13.88 3.88
C VAL A 605 -19.25 -13.91 2.58
N GLU A 606 -20.26 -14.78 2.49
CA GLU A 606 -21.16 -14.86 1.34
C GLU A 606 -21.90 -13.55 1.08
N ALA A 607 -22.33 -12.87 2.15
CA ALA A 607 -22.99 -11.57 2.07
C ALA A 607 -22.06 -10.47 1.52
N GLU A 608 -20.74 -10.67 1.59
CA GLU A 608 -19.73 -9.78 1.02
C GLU A 608 -19.33 -10.17 -0.42
N HIS A 609 -19.94 -11.22 -0.98
CA HIS A 609 -19.57 -11.85 -2.27
C HIS A 609 -18.11 -12.32 -2.33
N SER A 610 -17.55 -12.72 -1.19
CA SER A 610 -16.19 -13.27 -1.07
C SER A 610 -16.22 -14.79 -0.90
N HIS A 611 -15.17 -15.47 -1.38
CA HIS A 611 -14.96 -16.90 -1.14
C HIS A 611 -14.12 -17.19 0.11
N GLY A 612 -13.77 -16.15 0.88
CA GLY A 612 -12.97 -16.27 2.10
C GLY A 612 -11.62 -16.93 1.84
N LEU A 613 -11.23 -17.89 2.70
CA LEU A 613 -9.98 -18.64 2.55
C LEU A 613 -9.87 -19.33 1.18
N ASN A 614 -11.00 -19.83 0.67
CA ASN A 614 -11.04 -20.60 -0.56
C ASN A 614 -10.87 -19.73 -1.82
N ALA A 615 -10.94 -18.40 -1.70
CA ALA A 615 -10.55 -17.49 -2.77
C ALA A 615 -9.11 -17.75 -3.22
N GLY A 616 -8.18 -17.96 -2.28
CA GLY A 616 -6.78 -18.24 -2.60
C GLY A 616 -6.40 -19.72 -2.56
N VAL A 617 -7.00 -20.52 -1.67
CA VAL A 617 -6.63 -21.95 -1.54
C VAL A 617 -6.99 -22.75 -2.79
N ILE A 618 -8.15 -22.49 -3.43
CA ILE A 618 -8.56 -23.22 -4.63
C ILE A 618 -7.60 -22.98 -5.81
N PRO A 619 -7.32 -21.72 -6.23
CA PRO A 619 -6.34 -21.45 -7.28
C PRO A 619 -4.95 -22.01 -6.98
N LEU A 620 -4.55 -22.02 -5.70
CA LEU A 620 -3.28 -22.58 -5.28
C LEU A 620 -3.24 -24.10 -5.43
N MET A 621 -4.32 -24.80 -5.08
CA MET A 621 -4.46 -26.25 -5.30
C MET A 621 -4.46 -26.58 -6.79
N GLU A 622 -5.15 -25.80 -7.62
CA GLU A 622 -5.13 -25.98 -9.08
C GLU A 622 -3.72 -25.87 -9.65
N HIS A 623 -2.86 -25.03 -9.05
CA HIS A 623 -1.47 -24.91 -9.48
C HIS A 623 -0.55 -26.02 -8.93
N LEU A 624 -0.62 -26.31 -7.62
CA LEU A 624 0.34 -27.17 -6.92
C LEU A 624 -0.09 -28.64 -6.86
N SER A 625 -1.40 -28.92 -6.85
CA SER A 625 -1.95 -30.27 -6.72
C SER A 625 -3.30 -30.42 -7.46
N PRO A 626 -3.30 -30.43 -8.81
CA PRO A 626 -4.52 -30.57 -9.60
C PRO A 626 -5.34 -31.83 -9.29
N SER A 627 -4.68 -32.92 -8.86
CA SER A 627 -5.38 -34.14 -8.43
C SER A 627 -6.25 -33.92 -7.19
N LEU A 628 -5.78 -33.09 -6.25
CA LEU A 628 -6.48 -32.82 -5.01
C LEU A 628 -7.73 -31.96 -5.23
N ILE A 629 -7.71 -31.03 -6.20
CA ILE A 629 -8.91 -30.25 -6.52
C ILE A 629 -9.99 -31.13 -7.15
N VAL A 630 -9.63 -32.10 -8.00
CA VAL A 630 -10.58 -33.06 -8.56
C VAL A 630 -11.19 -33.94 -7.46
N GLU A 631 -10.39 -34.39 -6.50
CA GLU A 631 -10.87 -35.16 -5.33
C GLU A 631 -11.89 -34.37 -4.50
N LEU A 632 -11.62 -33.09 -4.22
CA LEU A 632 -12.36 -32.31 -3.21
C LEU A 632 -13.45 -31.40 -3.77
N HIS A 633 -13.38 -31.06 -5.06
CA HIS A 633 -14.28 -30.12 -5.73
C HIS A 633 -15.02 -30.76 -6.93
N GLY A 634 -14.62 -31.97 -7.36
CA GLY A 634 -15.25 -32.73 -8.44
C GLY A 634 -14.85 -32.28 -9.86
N ALA A 635 -14.43 -31.03 -10.04
CA ALA A 635 -13.86 -30.51 -11.28
C ALA A 635 -12.83 -29.41 -10.98
N ALA A 636 -11.83 -29.24 -11.87
CA ALA A 636 -10.97 -28.06 -11.82
C ALA A 636 -11.79 -26.83 -12.23
N SER A 637 -11.61 -25.68 -11.57
CA SER A 637 -12.26 -24.46 -12.03
C SER A 637 -11.61 -24.02 -13.35
N HIS A 638 -12.43 -23.59 -14.31
CA HIS A 638 -11.95 -23.03 -15.57
C HIS A 638 -11.59 -21.55 -15.43
N ARG A 639 -11.13 -21.13 -14.24
CA ARG A 639 -10.79 -19.73 -14.01
C ARG A 639 -9.64 -19.34 -14.93
N PRO A 640 -9.71 -18.15 -15.57
CA PRO A 640 -8.65 -17.69 -16.44
C PRO A 640 -7.36 -17.55 -15.66
N LYS A 641 -6.27 -18.16 -16.12
CA LYS A 641 -4.96 -18.00 -15.48
C LYS A 641 -4.12 -16.99 -16.26
N ALA A 642 -3.47 -16.08 -15.55
CA ALA A 642 -2.53 -15.14 -16.17
C ALA A 642 -1.22 -15.83 -16.54
N SER A 643 -0.68 -15.49 -17.71
CA SER A 643 0.66 -15.92 -18.13
C SER A 643 1.71 -14.94 -17.61
N VAL A 644 2.55 -15.42 -16.69
CA VAL A 644 3.66 -14.63 -16.12
C VAL A 644 4.91 -15.52 -16.12
N PRO A 645 6.02 -15.11 -16.75
CA PRO A 645 7.24 -15.89 -16.75
C PRO A 645 7.82 -16.03 -15.33
N ALA A 646 8.53 -17.12 -15.08
CA ALA A 646 9.29 -17.27 -13.85
C ALA A 646 10.36 -16.18 -13.73
N VAL A 647 10.64 -15.73 -12.50
CA VAL A 647 11.64 -14.69 -12.24
C VAL A 647 13.03 -15.19 -12.64
N THR A 648 13.73 -14.42 -13.48
CA THR A 648 15.11 -14.74 -13.89
C THR A 648 16.10 -14.48 -12.76
N PRO A 649 17.20 -15.25 -12.65
CA PRO A 649 18.26 -15.04 -11.66
C PRO A 649 18.78 -13.60 -11.55
N GLU A 650 18.84 -12.87 -12.66
CA GLU A 650 19.27 -11.47 -12.70
C GLU A 650 18.28 -10.53 -11.99
N ASN A 651 16.98 -10.80 -12.09
CA ASN A 651 15.94 -10.05 -11.40
C ASN A 651 15.86 -10.39 -9.90
N ILE A 652 16.26 -11.61 -9.51
CA ILE A 652 16.40 -12.03 -8.10
C ILE A 652 17.39 -11.11 -7.36
N HIS A 653 18.53 -10.80 -7.98
CA HIS A 653 19.58 -9.99 -7.38
C HIS A 653 19.20 -8.50 -7.22
N LYS A 654 18.30 -7.99 -8.06
CA LYS A 654 17.85 -6.59 -8.02
C LYS A 654 16.77 -6.33 -6.99
N ARG A 655 15.95 -7.33 -6.66
CA ARG A 655 14.75 -7.14 -5.85
C ARG A 655 14.92 -7.31 -4.36
N LEU A 656 15.92 -8.06 -3.89
CA LEU A 656 16.14 -8.24 -2.47
C LEU A 656 17.62 -8.27 -2.09
N SER A 657 17.96 -7.50 -1.06
CA SER A 657 19.03 -7.92 -0.14
C SER A 657 18.55 -9.23 0.50
N THR A 658 19.04 -10.37 -0.02
CA THR A 658 18.81 -11.71 0.55
C THR A 658 19.20 -11.75 2.04
N GLN A 659 20.08 -10.86 2.50
CA GLN A 659 20.42 -10.70 3.91
C GLN A 659 19.25 -10.19 4.78
N ASP A 660 18.47 -9.22 4.31
CA ASP A 660 17.37 -8.64 5.12
C ASP A 660 16.23 -9.66 5.28
N PHE A 661 15.90 -10.39 4.21
CA PHE A 661 14.90 -11.46 4.26
C PHE A 661 15.34 -12.65 5.12
N VAL A 662 16.59 -13.10 4.97
CA VAL A 662 17.10 -14.26 5.73
C VAL A 662 17.31 -13.93 7.22
N THR A 663 17.63 -12.68 7.56
CA THR A 663 17.70 -12.24 8.97
C THR A 663 16.33 -11.97 9.59
N GLY A 664 15.33 -11.59 8.78
CA GLY A 664 13.95 -11.36 9.22
C GLY A 664 13.13 -12.65 9.38
N CYS A 665 13.38 -13.68 8.57
CA CYS A 665 12.72 -14.98 8.71
C CYS A 665 13.42 -15.86 9.76
N PRO A 666 12.80 -16.12 10.92
CA PRO A 666 13.42 -16.88 12.02
C PRO A 666 13.77 -18.33 11.64
N PHE A 667 13.05 -18.92 10.67
CA PHE A 667 13.31 -20.26 10.17
C PHE A 667 14.52 -20.32 9.21
N LEU A 668 14.75 -19.26 8.43
CA LEU A 668 15.88 -19.17 7.51
C LEU A 668 17.17 -18.72 8.22
N ALA A 669 17.06 -17.88 9.25
CA ALA A 669 18.17 -17.47 10.10
C ALA A 669 18.84 -18.67 10.81
N ARG A 670 18.05 -19.69 11.22
CA ARG A 670 18.57 -20.95 11.79
C ARG A 670 19.37 -21.77 10.76
N ARG A 671 18.86 -21.93 9.54
CA ARG A 671 19.58 -22.63 8.45
C ARG A 671 20.90 -21.94 8.07
N GLN A 672 20.98 -20.62 8.13
CA GLN A 672 22.23 -19.89 7.92
C GLN A 672 23.27 -20.15 9.02
N LYS A 673 22.83 -20.23 10.29
CA LYS A 673 23.71 -20.62 11.40
C LYS A 673 24.22 -22.06 11.24
N GLU A 674 23.35 -22.99 10.87
CA GLU A 674 23.71 -24.40 10.64
C GLU A 674 24.69 -24.55 9.45
N ARG A 675 24.47 -23.83 8.35
CA ARG A 675 25.43 -23.79 7.22
C ARG A 675 26.77 -23.15 7.59
N ARG A 676 26.79 -22.10 8.42
CA ARG A 676 28.05 -21.49 8.90
C ARG A 676 28.83 -22.42 9.85
N ILE A 677 28.13 -23.18 10.70
CA ILE A 677 28.76 -24.15 11.61
C ILE A 677 29.37 -25.32 10.82
N ALA A 678 28.71 -25.78 9.76
CA ALA A 678 29.24 -26.83 8.89
C ALA A 678 30.52 -26.41 8.10
N ILE A 679 30.72 -25.11 7.83
CA ILE A 679 31.90 -24.58 7.15
C ILE A 679 33.10 -24.40 8.11
N VAL A 680 32.87 -24.35 9.43
CA VAL A 680 33.91 -24.11 10.45
C VAL A 680 34.46 -25.43 11.03
N SER A 681 33.94 -26.58 10.63
CA SER A 681 34.51 -27.90 11.00
C SER A 681 35.06 -28.62 9.76
N PRO A 682 36.31 -28.34 9.35
CA PRO A 682 36.99 -29.23 8.41
C PRO A 682 37.32 -30.56 9.12
N PRO A 683 37.35 -31.70 8.40
CA PRO A 683 37.89 -32.94 8.95
C PRO A 683 39.37 -32.75 9.26
N PRO A 684 39.93 -33.46 10.27
CA PRO A 684 41.34 -33.29 10.64
C PRO A 684 42.21 -33.81 9.49
N VAL A 685 42.98 -32.91 8.87
CA VAL A 685 44.01 -33.26 7.89
C VAL A 685 45.37 -32.94 8.52
N GLU A 686 46.24 -33.94 8.57
CA GLU A 686 47.62 -33.83 9.07
C GLU A 686 48.43 -32.77 8.30
N PRO A 687 49.32 -32.02 8.98
CA PRO A 687 49.98 -30.88 8.35
C PRO A 687 51.20 -31.32 7.52
N SER A 688 51.17 -31.08 6.21
CA SER A 688 52.38 -31.05 5.39
C SER A 688 53.00 -29.64 5.39
N ARG A 689 54.23 -29.55 5.89
CA ARG A 689 55.06 -28.34 5.95
C ARG A 689 55.50 -27.96 4.53
N GLY A 690 54.95 -26.87 3.98
CA GLY A 690 55.44 -26.30 2.71
C GLY A 690 54.89 -24.92 2.35
N ILE A 691 53.70 -24.54 2.81
CA ILE A 691 53.02 -23.31 2.35
C ILE A 691 53.32 -22.09 3.24
N ALA A 692 53.73 -22.30 4.50
CA ALA A 692 53.94 -21.21 5.46
C ALA A 692 55.17 -20.30 5.17
N GLN A 693 56.13 -20.75 4.35
CA GLN A 693 57.31 -19.96 3.99
C GLN A 693 57.10 -19.04 2.77
N LEU A 694 56.07 -19.27 1.95
CA LEU A 694 55.81 -18.44 0.76
C LEU A 694 55.01 -17.16 1.08
N LEU A 695 54.24 -17.15 2.16
CA LEU A 695 53.36 -16.03 2.52
C LEU A 695 54.06 -14.93 3.34
N SER A 696 55.20 -15.22 3.97
CA SER A 696 55.96 -14.21 4.74
C SER A 696 56.85 -13.32 3.86
N SER A 697 57.21 -13.76 2.65
CA SER A 697 58.03 -12.97 1.71
C SER A 697 57.20 -11.94 0.93
N VAL A 698 55.93 -12.23 0.64
CA VAL A 698 55.04 -11.32 -0.12
C VAL A 698 54.54 -10.15 0.74
N GLY A 699 54.28 -10.37 2.03
CA GLY A 699 53.83 -9.32 2.96
C GLY A 699 54.87 -8.25 3.22
N SER A 700 56.15 -8.62 3.24
CA SER A 700 57.27 -7.70 3.50
C SER A 700 57.56 -6.78 2.30
N PHE A 701 57.43 -7.29 1.07
CA PHE A 701 57.67 -6.53 -0.16
C PHE A 701 56.61 -5.43 -0.42
N LEU A 702 55.36 -5.66 -0.01
CA LEU A 702 54.25 -4.72 -0.19
C LEU A 702 54.23 -3.59 0.84
N TRP A 703 54.97 -3.72 1.94
CA TRP A 703 55.00 -2.69 2.99
C TRP A 703 56.11 -1.65 2.76
N GLU A 704 57.22 -2.02 2.12
CA GLU A 704 58.38 -1.13 1.90
C GLU A 704 58.24 -0.20 0.68
N ASN A 705 57.30 -0.45 -0.26
CA ASN A 705 57.17 0.32 -1.50
C ASN A 705 55.91 1.22 -1.61
N LYS A 706 55.37 1.68 -0.47
CA LYS A 706 54.13 2.49 -0.45
C LYS A 706 54.23 3.87 -1.12
N THR A 707 55.42 4.41 -1.35
CA THR A 707 55.61 5.74 -1.96
C THR A 707 55.77 5.73 -3.48
N HIS A 708 55.91 4.56 -4.13
CA HIS A 708 56.05 4.46 -5.59
C HIS A 708 54.76 4.07 -6.33
N ILE A 709 53.65 3.80 -5.63
CA ILE A 709 52.38 3.35 -6.25
C ILE A 709 51.37 4.51 -6.47
N ALA A 710 51.71 5.74 -6.07
CA ALA A 710 50.84 6.90 -6.23
C ALA A 710 50.89 7.59 -7.62
N VAL A 711 51.64 7.05 -8.61
CA VAL A 711 51.80 7.66 -9.94
C VAL A 711 51.28 6.78 -11.10
N ALA A 712 50.75 5.59 -10.84
CA ALA A 712 50.35 4.64 -11.90
C ALA A 712 48.84 4.34 -11.99
N ALA A 713 47.97 5.26 -11.55
CA ALA A 713 46.51 5.14 -11.72
C ALA A 713 45.91 6.23 -12.63
N GLY A 714 46.73 6.82 -13.52
CA GLY A 714 46.34 7.88 -14.45
C GLY A 714 46.45 7.53 -15.94
N ALA A 715 46.71 6.27 -16.32
CA ALA A 715 46.93 5.94 -17.72
C ALA A 715 46.60 4.48 -18.06
N VAL A 716 45.32 4.08 -18.02
CA VAL A 716 44.73 3.08 -18.94
C VAL A 716 43.23 3.38 -19.08
N ALA A 717 42.91 4.55 -19.61
CA ALA A 717 41.72 4.76 -20.41
C ALA A 717 42.23 5.13 -21.81
N VAL A 718 41.51 4.70 -22.85
CA VAL A 718 41.75 4.85 -24.30
C VAL A 718 42.32 3.58 -24.98
N GLU A 719 41.46 2.97 -25.80
CA GLU A 719 41.70 2.07 -26.96
C GLU A 719 42.30 0.69 -26.67
N TYR A 720 41.66 -0.44 -26.95
CA TYR A 720 41.09 -0.98 -28.21
C TYR A 720 39.93 -1.95 -27.82
N LEU A 721 38.70 -1.98 -28.36
CA LEU A 721 38.23 -2.12 -29.75
C LEU A 721 38.95 -3.21 -30.58
N ILE A 722 38.40 -4.43 -30.52
CA ILE A 722 37.86 -5.13 -31.69
C ILE A 722 36.42 -5.52 -31.36
#